data_AF-A0A0H3B4B7-F1
#
_entry.id   AF-A0A0H3B4B7-F1
#
_cell.length_a   1.000
_cell.length_b   1.000
_cell.length_c   1.000
_cell.angle_alpha   90.00
_cell.angle_beta   90.00
_cell.angle_gamma   90.00
#
_symmetry.space_group_name_H-M   'P 1'
#
loop_
_entity.id
_entity.type
_entity.pdbx_description
1 polymer ?
#
loop_
_entity_poly.entity_id
_entity_poly.type
_entity_poly.pdbx_seq_one_letter_code
_entity_poly.pdbx_strand_id
1 'polypeptide(L)'
;MTTTLDIINSAKDLDPAEYRAFFLQSKAPLFYDLRFLIAAEQSPLLNVSKIFYLLARDEGRLIALVPLYLQEFRSADPLGLLISSAKLSIESEERGLFSHIIHCTDTTIPTLNHDPSLYARIFDAITAIAQAELARYFCFLNVQDGVLLREAQRNGLNINYMVDKFSIELDAFPDFDSFAQAFPKYRRYEMVRQLRIFNRSDAKVRILAPPFDNEIEKLARLYYLTTQRLGTPYYWPESQLAVFCRLCGDLVRLIVVEQNGQIVSGFICFEEDGALHFWSAGMDDESSDFSPYTLGVSAVYRYAFEKGINLIECGRLNSHIKTRLGFKPKRLYSIVSQDLGIPAATQTSLSQLKLASQLDGEVRLASHPAFDEWYLTSVWNGRGPTRRPAGIVRAATEADVIRTIVFAKERGMEVSVRGSGHNYVGCFLRVDTLMLDISGLKGLDIDSRHKRAIVESGVSSGQLCHALAAKGLAFPTGHVKEVGISGFLLGGGLGINCSQWGGMSVFNVQALDIVTADGRLRHVSETQEPDLFWAARGAGPCSFFVVTRFYLSCYSLPRVITNSLYTLPFTYLHDLLARLEDASPPTNLQVMVSVSPPTSGDTPAVLLNILAFTDSPQEAQALCESFETRLELPLTALAINQPSNFETIYEQFSSMVVSKRFYADNILTDNTQELVSILSRYLSDAPSRGALTTIFWRGVTTYPQAAFSAHGKFFVSTYAQWDDAKDDSVNKYWLKRMYDELQEIARSRYINEYDLETRVGETSKCFAAENWERLQRLRLEYDPDGVFVDVQQLEEHGDQPGANN
;
A
#
# COMPACT_ATOMS: atom_id res chain seq x y z
N MET A 1 8.15 40.46 36.83
CA MET A 1 8.55 40.71 35.44
C MET A 1 7.78 39.73 34.58
N THR A 2 6.89 40.21 33.71
CA THR A 2 6.00 39.37 32.88
C THR A 2 6.73 39.00 31.61
N THR A 3 7.50 37.93 31.66
CA THR A 3 8.06 37.30 30.47
C THR A 3 6.93 36.71 29.62
N THR A 4 6.91 37.01 28.32
CA THR A 4 5.98 36.41 27.34
C THR A 4 6.72 35.41 26.45
N LEU A 5 5.99 34.42 25.94
CA LEU A 5 6.48 33.46 24.96
C LEU A 5 5.69 33.62 23.67
N ASP A 6 6.39 33.84 22.57
CA ASP A 6 5.83 34.01 21.22
C ASP A 6 6.37 32.92 20.29
N ILE A 7 5.61 32.57 19.24
CA ILE A 7 6.02 31.58 18.24
C ILE A 7 5.89 32.20 16.86
N ILE A 8 6.97 32.16 16.09
CA ILE A 8 6.98 32.48 14.65
C ILE A 8 7.39 31.24 13.85
N ASN A 9 7.02 31.19 12.57
CA ASN A 9 7.27 30.02 11.71
C ASN A 9 8.36 30.26 10.66
N SER A 10 8.97 31.46 10.64
CA SER A 10 10.11 31.77 9.78
C SER A 10 11.12 32.64 10.51
N ALA A 11 12.42 32.34 10.33
CA ALA A 11 13.51 33.18 10.81
C ALA A 11 13.51 34.56 10.13
N LYS A 12 12.87 34.70 8.97
CA LYS A 12 12.71 35.99 8.28
C LYS A 12 11.79 36.95 9.01
N ASP A 13 10.93 36.44 9.89
CA ASP A 13 10.03 37.26 10.70
C ASP A 13 10.71 37.86 11.94
N LEU A 14 11.99 37.51 12.19
CA LEU A 14 12.81 38.16 13.21
C LEU A 14 13.24 39.55 12.74
N ASP A 15 13.11 40.55 13.62
CA ASP A 15 13.74 41.85 13.39
C ASP A 15 15.28 41.68 13.33
N PRO A 16 15.94 41.97 12.19
CA PRO A 16 17.36 41.67 12.04
C PRO A 16 18.27 42.45 12.99
N ALA A 17 17.88 43.67 13.38
CA ALA A 17 18.69 44.51 14.26
C ALA A 17 18.57 44.04 15.72
N GLU A 18 17.35 43.75 16.17
CA GLU A 18 17.09 43.17 17.49
C GLU A 18 17.77 41.81 17.63
N TYR A 19 17.59 40.91 16.64
CA TYR A 19 18.15 39.57 16.71
C TYR A 19 19.68 39.59 16.72
N ARG A 20 20.31 40.44 15.92
CA ARG A 20 21.77 40.61 15.94
C ARG A 20 22.27 41.09 17.31
N ALA A 21 21.57 42.04 17.92
CA ALA A 21 21.92 42.52 19.26
C ALA A 21 21.78 41.41 20.32
N PHE A 22 20.69 40.63 20.25
CA PHE A 22 20.47 39.46 21.10
C PHE A 22 21.57 38.41 20.92
N PHE A 23 21.84 37.98 19.69
CA PHE A 23 22.83 36.97 19.32
C PHE A 23 24.22 37.27 19.92
N LEU A 24 24.69 38.52 19.77
CA LEU A 24 25.97 38.97 20.32
C LEU A 24 25.98 39.01 21.85
N GLN A 25 24.89 39.50 22.47
CA GLN A 25 24.82 39.66 23.93
C GLN A 25 24.66 38.32 24.65
N SER A 26 23.88 37.40 24.10
CA SER A 26 23.70 36.05 24.64
C SER A 26 24.91 35.15 24.39
N LYS A 27 25.87 35.60 23.55
CA LYS A 27 26.99 34.79 23.07
C LYS A 27 26.49 33.47 22.47
N ALA A 28 25.44 33.57 21.65
CA ALA A 28 24.86 32.39 21.03
C ALA A 28 25.91 31.74 20.10
N PRO A 29 25.97 30.39 20.04
CA PRO A 29 26.86 29.72 19.11
C PRO A 29 26.52 30.01 17.64
N LEU A 30 27.49 29.81 16.76
CA LEU A 30 27.38 29.96 15.31
C LEU A 30 26.09 29.41 14.68
N PHE A 31 25.58 28.24 15.10
CA PHE A 31 24.38 27.65 14.48
C PHE A 31 23.07 28.41 14.81
N TYR A 32 23.16 29.48 15.60
CA TYR A 32 22.10 30.47 15.79
C TYR A 32 22.31 31.74 14.97
N ASP A 33 23.37 31.85 14.15
CA ASP A 33 23.51 32.95 13.21
C ASP A 33 22.30 32.98 12.28
N LEU A 34 21.74 34.18 12.06
CA LEU A 34 20.52 34.34 11.29
C LEU A 34 20.65 33.77 9.86
N ARG A 35 21.82 33.85 9.24
CA ARG A 35 22.09 33.28 7.91
C ARG A 35 21.98 31.75 7.94
N PHE A 36 22.49 31.11 9.00
CA PHE A 36 22.38 29.67 9.18
C PHE A 36 20.94 29.23 9.41
N LEU A 37 20.20 29.93 10.27
CA LEU A 37 18.78 29.62 10.52
C LEU A 37 17.95 29.75 9.24
N ILE A 38 18.21 30.80 8.44
CA ILE A 38 17.56 30.99 7.14
C ILE A 38 17.96 29.88 6.15
N ALA A 39 19.21 29.43 6.15
CA ALA A 39 19.66 28.33 5.30
C ALA A 39 18.98 27.00 5.69
N ALA A 40 18.88 26.71 6.99
CA ALA A 40 18.19 25.54 7.52
C ALA A 40 16.69 25.54 7.23
N GLU A 41 16.07 26.72 7.14
CA GLU A 41 14.67 26.88 6.76
C GLU A 41 14.44 26.70 5.26
N GLN A 42 15.22 27.38 4.41
CA GLN A 42 14.98 27.41 2.96
C GLN A 42 15.52 26.18 2.21
N SER A 43 16.55 25.54 2.75
CA SER A 43 17.21 24.40 2.11
C SER A 43 17.63 23.36 3.16
N PRO A 44 16.65 22.77 3.88
CA PRO A 44 16.95 21.85 4.97
C PRO A 44 17.72 20.63 4.48
N LEU A 45 18.73 20.22 5.25
CA LEU A 45 19.60 19.09 4.91
C LEU A 45 18.97 17.72 5.21
N LEU A 46 17.88 17.70 5.97
CA LEU A 46 17.05 16.54 6.28
C LEU A 46 15.59 16.90 6.06
N ASN A 47 14.71 15.91 5.94
CA ASN A 47 13.28 16.17 5.76
C ASN A 47 12.69 16.86 7.00
N VAL A 48 12.15 18.06 6.83
CA VAL A 48 11.51 18.87 7.88
C VAL A 48 10.09 19.20 7.46
N SER A 49 9.12 18.82 8.29
CA SER A 49 7.70 19.07 8.02
C SER A 49 7.29 20.50 8.35
N LYS A 50 7.82 21.05 9.45
CA LYS A 50 7.51 22.40 9.95
C LYS A 50 8.63 22.91 10.84
N ILE A 51 8.83 24.22 10.87
CA ILE A 51 9.83 24.89 11.71
C ILE A 51 9.10 25.92 12.58
N PHE A 52 9.55 26.03 13.82
CA PHE A 52 9.10 27.03 14.77
C PHE A 52 10.31 27.73 15.37
N TYR A 53 10.17 29.01 15.68
CA TYR A 53 11.10 29.76 16.50
C TYR A 53 10.33 30.24 17.72
N LEU A 54 10.61 29.64 18.88
CA LEU A 54 10.05 30.03 20.15
C LEU A 54 10.89 31.17 20.72
N LEU A 55 10.26 32.33 20.90
CA LEU A 55 10.89 33.53 21.44
C LEU A 55 10.42 33.77 22.87
N ALA A 56 11.35 34.06 23.78
CA ALA A 56 11.00 34.63 25.06
C ALA A 56 11.30 36.12 25.06
N ARG A 57 10.32 36.94 25.48
CA ARG A 57 10.45 38.38 25.58
C ARG A 57 10.23 38.85 27.01
N ASP A 58 11.02 39.82 27.46
CA ASP A 58 10.80 40.52 28.72
C ASP A 58 10.63 42.01 28.43
N GLU A 59 9.51 42.58 28.87
CA GLU A 59 9.09 43.95 28.53
C GLU A 59 9.20 44.27 27.02
N GLY A 60 8.88 43.27 26.17
CA GLY A 60 8.92 43.38 24.71
C GLY A 60 10.29 43.13 24.07
N ARG A 61 11.38 43.03 24.84
CA ARG A 61 12.73 42.76 24.33
C ARG A 61 13.00 41.25 24.24
N LEU A 62 13.60 40.79 23.14
CA LEU A 62 14.04 39.39 23.00
C LEU A 62 15.11 39.01 24.04
N ILE A 63 14.82 37.99 24.85
CA ILE A 63 15.71 37.47 25.90
C ILE A 63 16.04 35.99 25.77
N ALA A 64 15.34 35.20 24.96
CA ALA A 64 15.75 33.84 24.59
C ALA A 64 15.15 33.43 23.24
N LEU A 65 15.80 32.50 22.55
CA LEU A 65 15.28 31.93 21.29
C LEU A 65 15.61 30.43 21.21
N VAL A 66 14.63 29.62 20.81
CA VAL A 66 14.78 28.18 20.54
C VAL A 66 14.19 27.84 19.17
N PRO A 67 15.00 27.46 18.17
CA PRO A 67 14.47 26.88 16.95
C PRO A 67 13.97 25.45 17.23
N LEU A 68 12.92 25.03 16.52
CA LEU A 68 12.29 23.72 16.67
C LEU A 68 11.91 23.19 15.29
N TYR A 69 12.31 21.97 15.00
CA TYR A 69 12.13 21.31 13.70
C TYR A 69 11.25 20.07 13.91
N LEU A 70 10.07 20.07 13.31
CA LEU A 70 9.18 18.90 13.31
C LEU A 70 9.63 17.94 12.21
N GLN A 71 10.03 16.74 12.60
CA GLN A 71 10.59 15.74 11.68
C GLN A 71 10.14 14.33 12.07
N GLU A 72 10.11 13.40 11.11
CA GLU A 72 10.06 11.98 11.40
C GLU A 72 11.37 11.53 12.10
N PHE A 73 11.28 10.69 13.12
CA PHE A 73 12.43 10.27 13.92
C PHE A 73 13.56 9.64 13.11
N ARG A 74 13.24 8.73 12.17
CA ARG A 74 14.26 8.09 11.32
C ARG A 74 14.94 9.07 10.38
N SER A 75 14.20 10.08 9.92
CA SER A 75 14.73 11.16 9.07
C SER A 75 15.60 12.13 9.87
N ALA A 76 15.27 12.38 11.13
CA ALA A 76 16.04 13.23 12.04
C ALA A 76 17.30 12.54 12.61
N ASP A 77 17.31 11.20 12.72
CA ASP A 77 18.43 10.40 13.24
C ASP A 77 18.96 9.37 12.23
N PRO A 78 19.44 9.80 11.05
CA PRO A 78 19.95 8.90 10.00
C PRO A 78 21.21 8.11 10.40
N LEU A 79 21.90 8.53 11.47
CA LEU A 79 23.06 7.83 12.03
C LEU A 79 22.67 6.87 13.17
N GLY A 80 21.39 6.83 13.57
CA GLY A 80 20.90 6.00 14.67
C GLY A 80 21.47 6.35 16.05
N LEU A 81 21.97 7.57 16.25
CA LEU A 81 22.65 8.00 17.47
C LEU A 81 21.66 8.31 18.59
N LEU A 82 20.56 8.99 18.29
CA LEU A 82 19.53 9.36 19.27
C LEU A 82 18.73 8.13 19.70
N ILE A 83 18.16 7.40 18.75
CA ILE A 83 17.23 6.29 19.03
C ILE A 83 17.94 5.22 19.86
N SER A 84 19.20 4.90 19.52
CA SER A 84 20.00 3.92 20.25
C SER A 84 20.40 4.40 21.64
N SER A 85 20.89 5.64 21.78
CA SER A 85 21.37 6.17 23.06
C SER A 85 20.24 6.39 24.07
N ALA A 86 19.11 6.91 23.62
CA ALA A 86 17.93 7.17 24.47
C ALA A 86 17.00 5.95 24.59
N LYS A 87 17.31 4.83 23.92
CA LYS A 87 16.52 3.59 23.90
C LYS A 87 15.05 3.82 23.57
N LEU A 88 14.79 4.68 22.59
CA LEU A 88 13.42 5.03 22.20
C LEU A 88 12.81 3.90 21.37
N SER A 89 11.57 3.53 21.70
CA SER A 89 10.79 2.57 20.94
C SER A 89 9.95 3.33 19.91
N ILE A 90 10.54 3.49 18.72
CA ILE A 90 9.97 4.33 17.66
C ILE A 90 9.46 3.47 16.49
N GLU A 91 8.19 3.65 16.13
CA GLU A 91 7.59 3.04 14.94
C GLU A 91 7.96 3.81 13.66
N SER A 92 7.69 3.25 12.48
CA SER A 92 8.23 3.74 11.19
C SER A 92 7.81 5.16 10.79
N GLU A 93 6.83 5.78 11.46
CA GLU A 93 6.26 7.09 11.06
C GLU A 93 6.09 8.11 12.20
N GLU A 94 6.62 7.83 13.38
CA GLU A 94 6.44 8.77 14.49
C GLU A 94 7.30 10.02 14.32
N ARG A 95 6.72 11.16 14.66
CA ARG A 95 7.36 12.47 14.57
C ARG A 95 7.92 12.89 15.93
N GLY A 96 9.04 13.57 15.88
CA GLY A 96 9.64 14.27 17.02
C GLY A 96 9.76 15.76 16.72
N LEU A 97 9.82 16.57 17.78
CA LEU A 97 10.12 17.99 17.70
C LEU A 97 11.56 18.23 18.18
N PHE A 98 12.45 18.65 17.30
CA PHE A 98 13.89 18.69 17.56
C PHE A 98 14.40 20.14 17.68
N SER A 99 15.28 20.44 18.65
CA SER A 99 15.82 21.80 18.80
C SER A 99 16.72 22.26 17.65
N HIS A 100 17.38 21.35 16.95
CA HIS A 100 18.25 21.61 15.80
C HIS A 100 18.31 20.39 14.88
N ILE A 101 18.70 20.62 13.63
CA ILE A 101 19.08 19.51 12.74
C ILE A 101 20.28 18.78 13.32
N ILE A 102 20.37 17.48 13.06
CA ILE A 102 21.41 16.65 13.66
C ILE A 102 22.81 17.13 13.31
N HIS A 103 23.04 17.90 12.24
CA HIS A 103 24.34 18.45 11.84
C HIS A 103 24.94 19.49 12.80
N CYS A 104 24.12 20.13 13.64
CA CYS A 104 24.56 21.15 14.61
C CYS A 104 25.14 20.52 15.88
N THR A 105 26.32 20.94 16.35
CA THR A 105 27.07 20.27 17.44
C THR A 105 27.31 21.10 18.71
N ASP A 106 26.51 22.13 18.94
CA ASP A 106 26.67 23.10 20.04
C ASP A 106 25.32 23.59 20.64
N THR A 107 24.27 22.77 20.53
CA THR A 107 22.92 23.11 20.99
C THR A 107 22.89 23.64 22.43
N THR A 108 22.22 24.78 22.61
CA THR A 108 21.95 25.45 23.89
C THR A 108 20.56 26.12 23.85
N ILE A 109 20.20 26.88 24.87
CA ILE A 109 19.13 27.88 24.79
C ILE A 109 19.82 29.22 25.00
N PRO A 110 20.16 29.96 23.92
CA PRO A 110 20.74 31.29 24.08
C PRO A 110 19.77 32.15 24.87
N THR A 111 20.26 32.79 25.92
CA THR A 111 19.43 33.65 26.75
C THR A 111 20.23 34.76 27.41
N LEU A 112 19.55 35.90 27.64
CA LEU A 112 20.05 37.02 28.44
C LEU A 112 19.70 36.89 29.92
N ASN A 113 18.87 35.90 30.29
CA ASN A 113 18.39 35.67 31.65
C ASN A 113 18.43 34.18 31.99
N HIS A 114 19.27 33.80 32.96
CA HIS A 114 19.41 32.41 33.39
C HIS A 114 18.53 32.04 34.60
N ASP A 115 17.42 32.75 34.82
CA ASP A 115 16.41 32.37 35.82
C ASP A 115 15.86 30.96 35.51
N PRO A 116 15.94 30.00 36.44
CA PRO A 116 15.35 28.66 36.28
C PRO A 116 13.87 28.67 35.84
N SER A 117 13.10 29.70 36.24
CA SER A 117 11.69 29.84 35.87
C SER A 117 11.48 30.04 34.36
N LEU A 118 12.46 30.61 33.66
CA LEU A 118 12.43 30.79 32.20
C LEU A 118 12.54 29.44 31.48
N TYR A 119 13.48 28.58 31.88
CA TYR A 119 13.69 27.27 31.28
C TYR A 119 12.46 26.39 31.42
N ALA A 120 11.83 26.37 32.61
CA ALA A 120 10.59 25.64 32.84
C ALA A 120 9.49 26.07 31.85
N ARG A 121 9.24 27.37 31.73
CA ARG A 121 8.24 27.90 30.77
C ARG A 121 8.59 27.58 29.32
N ILE A 122 9.86 27.59 28.94
CA ILE A 122 10.30 27.19 27.59
C ILE A 122 9.99 25.71 27.34
N PHE A 123 10.31 24.81 28.28
CA PHE A 123 10.00 23.38 28.13
C PHE A 123 8.49 23.11 28.09
N ASP A 124 7.69 23.82 28.89
CA ASP A 124 6.23 23.73 28.84
C ASP A 124 5.69 24.15 27.47
N ALA A 125 6.21 25.26 26.91
CA ALA A 125 5.80 25.72 25.59
C ALA A 125 6.22 24.74 24.48
N ILE A 126 7.43 24.17 24.54
CA ILE A 126 7.86 23.14 23.59
C ILE A 126 6.97 21.89 23.69
N THR A 127 6.59 21.51 24.91
CA THR A 127 5.65 20.39 25.14
C THR A 127 4.30 20.67 24.49
N ALA A 128 3.76 21.88 24.65
CA ALA A 128 2.50 22.28 24.03
C ALA A 128 2.58 22.28 22.50
N ILE A 129 3.69 22.75 21.92
CA ILE A 129 3.92 22.67 20.46
C ILE A 129 4.00 21.21 20.01
N ALA A 130 4.77 20.38 20.72
CA ALA A 130 4.92 18.96 20.39
C ALA A 130 3.56 18.24 20.42
N GLN A 131 2.74 18.49 21.43
CA GLN A 131 1.39 17.93 21.52
C GLN A 131 0.47 18.43 20.41
N ALA A 132 0.49 19.74 20.12
CA ALA A 132 -0.32 20.33 19.05
C ALA A 132 0.05 19.78 17.66
N GLU A 133 1.34 19.46 17.46
CA GLU A 133 1.88 18.94 16.20
C GLU A 133 1.97 17.41 16.17
N LEU A 134 1.49 16.73 17.22
CA LEU A 134 1.47 15.28 17.37
C LEU A 134 2.88 14.66 17.26
N ALA A 135 3.87 15.34 17.83
CA ALA A 135 5.19 14.81 18.05
C ALA A 135 5.20 13.98 19.35
N ARG A 136 5.60 12.71 19.26
CA ARG A 136 5.62 11.78 20.39
C ARG A 136 6.60 12.20 21.47
N TYR A 137 7.71 12.83 21.07
CA TYR A 137 8.67 13.44 21.98
C TYR A 137 9.15 14.77 21.42
N PHE A 138 9.65 15.64 22.30
CA PHE A 138 10.59 16.68 21.90
C PHE A 138 12.01 16.34 22.38
N CYS A 139 13.00 16.75 21.59
CA CYS A 139 14.39 16.36 21.77
C CYS A 139 15.33 17.56 21.54
N PHE A 140 16.27 17.77 22.46
CA PHE A 140 17.45 18.58 22.17
C PHE A 140 18.60 17.65 21.78
N LEU A 141 19.18 17.88 20.60
CA LEU A 141 20.27 17.07 20.06
C LEU A 141 21.61 17.75 20.33
N ASN A 142 22.68 16.97 20.48
CA ASN A 142 24.06 17.48 20.53
C ASN A 142 24.32 18.55 21.61
N VAL A 143 23.80 18.33 22.82
CA VAL A 143 23.90 19.27 23.94
C VAL A 143 25.22 19.08 24.69
N GLN A 144 25.95 20.18 24.89
CA GLN A 144 27.11 20.25 25.78
C GLN A 144 26.90 21.26 26.93
N ASP A 145 25.94 22.16 26.80
CA ASP A 145 25.67 23.23 27.77
C ASP A 145 25.25 22.67 29.13
N GLY A 146 26.12 22.86 30.12
CA GLY A 146 25.88 22.39 31.48
C GLY A 146 24.71 23.08 32.19
N VAL A 147 24.34 24.31 31.82
CA VAL A 147 23.15 24.98 32.36
C VAL A 147 21.90 24.29 31.81
N LEU A 148 21.81 24.16 30.49
CA LEU A 148 20.68 23.48 29.84
C LEU A 148 20.50 22.05 30.35
N LEU A 149 21.58 21.28 30.49
CA LEU A 149 21.51 19.92 31.06
C LEU A 149 20.97 19.92 32.50
N ARG A 150 21.43 20.83 33.36
CA ARG A 150 20.94 20.91 34.74
C ARG A 150 19.46 21.31 34.81
N GLU A 151 19.04 22.31 34.03
CA GLU A 151 17.65 22.75 34.04
C GLU A 151 16.71 21.71 33.40
N ALA A 152 17.15 21.00 32.37
CA ALA A 152 16.41 19.88 31.79
C ALA A 152 16.18 18.75 32.82
N GLN A 153 17.23 18.38 33.56
CA GLN A 153 17.12 17.37 34.62
C GLN A 153 16.16 17.81 35.73
N ARG A 154 16.19 19.10 36.13
CA ARG A 154 15.27 19.65 37.14
C ARG A 154 13.81 19.62 36.69
N ASN A 155 13.56 19.72 35.39
CA ASN A 155 12.22 19.65 34.79
C ASN A 155 11.84 18.22 34.35
N GLY A 156 12.54 17.19 34.82
CA GLY A 156 12.15 15.79 34.60
C GLY A 156 12.40 15.25 33.19
N LEU A 157 13.23 15.91 32.40
CA LEU A 157 13.65 15.43 31.07
C LEU A 157 14.80 14.42 31.19
N ASN A 158 14.82 13.45 30.27
CA ASN A 158 15.80 12.39 30.24
C ASN A 158 17.07 12.84 29.53
N ILE A 159 18.23 12.65 30.17
CA ILE A 159 19.53 13.02 29.61
C ILE A 159 20.30 11.76 29.26
N ASN A 160 20.71 11.63 28.00
CA ASN A 160 21.41 10.44 27.50
C ASN A 160 22.72 10.84 26.85
N TYR A 161 23.79 10.10 27.13
CA TYR A 161 25.03 10.25 26.37
C TYR A 161 24.80 9.77 24.94
N MET A 162 25.00 10.65 23.96
CA MET A 162 24.68 10.36 22.57
C MET A 162 25.92 9.95 21.78
N VAL A 163 26.94 10.81 21.76
CA VAL A 163 28.17 10.62 20.96
C VAL A 163 29.23 11.64 21.36
N ASP A 164 30.49 11.42 21.01
CA ASP A 164 31.54 12.45 21.12
C ASP A 164 31.62 13.31 19.84
N LYS A 165 31.70 14.64 20.01
CA LYS A 165 32.34 15.53 19.03
C LYS A 165 33.82 15.67 19.34
N PHE A 166 34.56 16.33 18.46
CA PHE A 166 36.01 16.44 18.58
C PHE A 166 36.47 17.88 18.44
N SER A 167 37.39 18.32 19.30
CA SER A 167 37.93 19.68 19.25
C SER A 167 39.42 19.73 19.58
N ILE A 168 40.05 20.85 19.25
CA ILE A 168 41.43 21.13 19.60
C ILE A 168 41.66 22.63 19.75
N GLU A 169 42.46 22.98 20.76
CA GLU A 169 42.92 24.35 21.00
C GLU A 169 44.33 24.52 20.45
N LEU A 170 44.57 25.61 19.74
CA LEU A 170 45.81 25.89 19.02
C LEU A 170 46.72 26.90 19.73
N ASP A 171 46.24 27.60 20.77
CA ASP A 171 46.97 28.64 21.52
C ASP A 171 48.35 28.19 22.03
N ALA A 172 48.54 26.89 22.23
CA ALA A 172 49.78 26.30 22.69
C ALA A 172 50.88 26.23 21.60
N PHE A 173 50.58 26.58 20.35
CA PHE A 173 51.46 26.44 19.20
C PHE A 173 51.55 27.74 18.40
N PRO A 174 52.76 28.21 18.03
CA PRO A 174 52.92 29.42 17.23
C PRO A 174 52.59 29.21 15.73
N ASP A 175 52.67 27.98 15.22
CA ASP A 175 52.45 27.65 13.80
C ASP A 175 52.10 26.17 13.57
N PHE A 176 51.76 25.83 12.33
CA PHE A 176 51.43 24.45 11.94
C PHE A 176 52.58 23.45 12.13
N ASP A 177 53.82 23.87 11.88
CA ASP A 177 54.97 22.96 11.91
C ASP A 177 55.35 22.57 13.33
N SER A 178 55.32 23.52 14.27
CA SER A 178 55.48 23.29 15.71
C SER A 178 54.35 22.42 16.26
N PHE A 179 53.10 22.65 15.83
CA PHE A 179 51.98 21.78 16.14
C PHE A 179 52.19 20.34 15.65
N ALA A 180 52.57 20.16 14.39
CA ALA A 180 52.85 18.85 13.80
C ALA A 180 54.00 18.13 14.54
N GLN A 181 55.00 18.86 15.02
CA GLN A 181 56.10 18.33 15.82
C GLN A 181 55.71 17.94 17.25
N ALA A 182 54.60 18.43 17.79
CA ALA A 182 54.17 18.09 19.15
C ALA A 182 53.59 16.66 19.26
N PHE A 183 53.19 16.05 18.15
CA PHE A 183 52.64 14.68 18.14
C PHE A 183 53.66 13.62 18.58
N PRO A 184 53.25 12.57 19.33
CA PRO A 184 54.09 11.40 19.55
C PRO A 184 54.62 10.81 18.23
N LYS A 185 55.86 10.29 18.23
CA LYS A 185 56.58 9.84 17.02
C LYS A 185 55.73 8.96 16.09
N TYR A 186 54.94 8.05 16.65
CA TYR A 186 54.07 7.14 15.89
C TYR A 186 52.84 7.82 15.26
N ARG A 187 52.27 8.88 15.88
CA ARG A 187 51.15 9.66 15.31
C ARG A 187 51.65 10.67 14.27
N ARG A 188 52.81 11.27 14.53
CA ARG A 188 53.50 12.21 13.64
C ARG A 188 53.88 11.57 12.31
N TYR A 189 54.30 10.31 12.34
CA TYR A 189 54.78 9.59 11.16
C TYR A 189 53.76 9.61 10.03
N GLU A 190 52.48 9.37 10.31
CA GLU A 190 51.46 9.29 9.27
C GLU A 190 51.15 10.66 8.66
N MET A 191 50.91 11.70 9.46
CA MET A 191 50.65 13.05 8.92
C MET A 191 51.82 13.58 8.09
N VAL A 192 53.06 13.41 8.56
CA VAL A 192 54.27 13.80 7.82
C VAL A 192 54.45 12.96 6.55
N ARG A 193 54.17 11.65 6.60
CA ARG A 193 54.23 10.77 5.43
C ARG A 193 53.24 11.21 4.37
N GLN A 194 51.99 11.49 4.74
CA GLN A 194 50.95 11.90 3.82
C GLN A 194 51.26 13.26 3.17
N LEU A 195 51.73 14.24 3.97
CA LEU A 195 52.20 15.52 3.44
C LEU A 195 53.39 15.37 2.47
N ARG A 196 54.30 14.42 2.72
CA ARG A 196 55.42 14.15 1.81
C ARG A 196 54.97 13.54 0.49
N ILE A 197 53.97 12.65 0.51
CA ILE A 197 53.40 12.06 -0.71
C ILE A 197 52.70 13.16 -1.51
N PHE A 198 51.84 13.95 -0.85
CA PHE A 198 51.17 15.10 -1.46
C PHE A 198 52.16 16.08 -2.11
N ASN A 199 53.22 16.49 -1.41
CA ASN A 199 54.22 17.43 -1.94
C ASN A 199 55.00 16.89 -3.17
N ARG A 200 54.91 15.59 -3.48
CA ARG A 200 55.50 14.98 -4.68
C ARG A 200 54.48 14.73 -5.80
N SER A 201 53.20 14.91 -5.51
CA SER A 201 52.09 14.77 -6.46
C SER A 201 51.80 16.10 -7.17
N ASP A 202 50.88 16.08 -8.14
CA ASP A 202 50.35 17.27 -8.81
C ASP A 202 49.15 17.89 -8.06
N ALA A 203 48.77 17.31 -6.92
CA ALA A 203 47.59 17.69 -6.17
C ALA A 203 47.71 19.10 -5.56
N LYS A 204 46.57 19.76 -5.38
CA LYS A 204 46.47 21.14 -4.89
C LYS A 204 45.42 21.25 -3.79
N VAL A 205 45.68 22.14 -2.84
CA VAL A 205 44.68 22.57 -1.86
C VAL A 205 44.20 23.96 -2.25
N ARG A 206 42.89 24.16 -2.31
CA ARG A 206 42.27 25.46 -2.54
C ARG A 206 41.34 25.78 -1.37
N ILE A 207 41.37 27.04 -0.94
CA ILE A 207 40.45 27.59 0.06
C ILE A 207 39.56 28.59 -0.67
N LEU A 208 38.25 28.33 -0.69
CA LEU A 208 37.27 29.09 -1.44
C LEU A 208 36.36 29.85 -0.48
N ALA A 209 36.21 31.14 -0.74
CA ALA A 209 35.18 32.00 -0.16
C ALA A 209 34.00 32.10 -1.16
N PRO A 210 32.78 32.45 -0.71
CA PRO A 210 31.67 32.70 -1.63
C PRO A 210 31.98 33.88 -2.57
N PRO A 211 31.47 33.88 -3.82
CA PRO A 211 30.63 32.84 -4.43
C PRO A 211 31.46 31.58 -4.75
N PHE A 212 30.89 30.40 -4.47
CA PHE A 212 31.60 29.12 -4.62
C PHE A 212 31.63 28.57 -6.05
N ASP A 213 31.03 29.26 -7.03
CA ASP A 213 30.80 28.76 -8.40
C ASP A 213 30.31 27.30 -8.40
N ASN A 214 30.63 26.51 -9.42
CA ASN A 214 30.23 25.09 -9.50
C ASN A 214 31.01 24.16 -8.54
N GLU A 215 31.93 24.70 -7.72
CA GLU A 215 32.75 23.88 -6.81
C GLU A 215 31.94 23.31 -5.65
N ILE A 216 30.90 24.04 -5.19
CA ILE A 216 30.03 23.54 -4.13
C ILE A 216 29.15 22.36 -4.62
N GLU A 217 28.68 22.38 -5.86
CA GLU A 217 27.93 21.27 -6.45
C GLU A 217 28.80 20.02 -6.58
N LYS A 218 30.05 20.16 -7.05
CA LYS A 218 31.01 19.05 -7.10
C LYS A 218 31.28 18.47 -5.71
N LEU A 219 31.45 19.33 -4.70
CA LEU A 219 31.68 18.90 -3.33
C LEU A 219 30.46 18.22 -2.73
N ALA A 220 29.26 18.75 -2.97
CA ALA A 220 28.01 18.17 -2.51
C ALA A 220 27.76 16.80 -3.15
N ARG A 221 28.09 16.63 -4.44
CA ARG A 221 28.08 15.33 -5.12
C ARG A 221 29.01 14.34 -4.45
N LEU A 222 30.23 14.76 -4.11
CA LEU A 222 31.19 13.91 -3.41
C LEU A 222 30.69 13.51 -2.01
N TYR A 223 30.05 14.42 -1.28
CA TYR A 223 29.44 14.14 0.03
C TYR A 223 28.31 13.11 -0.09
N TYR A 224 27.44 13.27 -1.09
CA TYR A 224 26.38 12.32 -1.39
C TYR A 224 26.94 10.93 -1.73
N LEU A 225 27.92 10.84 -2.63
CA LEU A 225 28.52 9.56 -3.03
C LEU A 225 29.21 8.85 -1.85
N THR A 226 29.92 9.58 -0.98
CA THR A 226 30.53 8.96 0.21
C THR A 226 29.48 8.49 1.21
N THR A 227 28.46 9.29 1.49
CA THR A 227 27.41 8.86 2.44
C THR A 227 26.51 7.77 1.88
N GLN A 228 26.30 7.71 0.56
CA GLN A 228 25.67 6.58 -0.11
C GLN A 228 26.46 5.29 0.09
N ARG A 229 27.79 5.31 -0.07
CA ARG A 229 28.67 4.16 0.21
C ARG A 229 28.60 3.71 1.67
N LEU A 230 28.34 4.63 2.60
CA LEU A 230 28.21 4.35 4.03
C LEU A 230 26.78 4.00 4.47
N GLY A 231 25.82 3.89 3.54
CA GLY A 231 24.44 3.47 3.82
C GLY A 231 23.52 4.59 4.30
N THR A 232 23.94 5.87 4.21
CA THR A 232 23.15 7.03 4.64
C THR A 232 23.03 8.08 3.52
N PRO A 233 22.51 7.72 2.32
CA PRO A 233 22.56 8.58 1.13
C PRO A 233 21.85 9.93 1.29
N TYR A 234 20.91 10.05 2.23
CA TYR A 234 20.15 11.27 2.47
C TYR A 234 20.78 12.21 3.51
N TYR A 235 21.92 11.85 4.10
CA TYR A 235 22.55 12.67 5.16
C TYR A 235 23.15 13.98 4.62
N TRP A 236 23.58 13.98 3.36
CA TRP A 236 24.08 15.15 2.63
C TRP A 236 23.44 15.19 1.23
N PRO A 237 22.21 15.72 1.11
CA PRO A 237 21.53 15.83 -0.17
C PRO A 237 22.26 16.81 -1.10
N GLU A 238 22.57 16.37 -2.33
CA GLU A 238 23.45 17.08 -3.26
C GLU A 238 22.98 18.52 -3.56
N SER A 239 21.73 18.69 -4.00
CA SER A 239 21.21 20.00 -4.40
C SER A 239 21.00 20.93 -3.20
N GLN A 240 20.41 20.40 -2.12
CA GLN A 240 20.08 21.18 -0.93
C GLN A 240 21.34 21.62 -0.18
N LEU A 241 22.39 20.81 -0.13
CA LEU A 241 23.64 21.21 0.51
C LEU A 241 24.29 22.39 -0.20
N ALA A 242 24.27 22.40 -1.54
CA ALA A 242 24.84 23.50 -2.32
C ALA A 242 24.09 24.82 -2.07
N VAL A 243 22.75 24.79 -2.11
CA VAL A 243 21.92 25.96 -1.80
C VAL A 243 22.10 26.40 -0.35
N PHE A 244 22.13 25.47 0.60
CA PHE A 244 22.37 25.74 2.02
C PHE A 244 23.68 26.50 2.24
N CYS A 245 24.79 26.02 1.67
CA CYS A 245 26.08 26.70 1.80
C CYS A 245 26.08 28.10 1.17
N ARG A 246 25.40 28.30 0.03
CA ARG A 246 25.28 29.63 -0.59
C ARG A 246 24.48 30.60 0.28
N LEU A 247 23.42 30.13 0.93
CA LEU A 247 22.61 30.94 1.86
C LEU A 247 23.37 31.32 3.13
N CYS A 248 24.24 30.44 3.64
CA CYS A 248 25.14 30.76 4.75
C CYS A 248 26.17 31.85 4.39
N GLY A 249 26.45 32.04 3.10
CA GLY A 249 27.30 33.12 2.60
C GLY A 249 28.72 33.06 3.18
N ASP A 250 29.19 34.20 3.66
CA ASP A 250 30.54 34.41 4.18
C ASP A 250 30.82 33.70 5.51
N LEU A 251 29.83 33.04 6.12
CA LEU A 251 30.06 32.07 7.20
C LEU A 251 30.88 30.88 6.72
N VAL A 252 30.75 30.50 5.44
CA VAL A 252 31.32 29.26 4.91
C VAL A 252 32.65 29.52 4.19
N ARG A 253 33.61 28.62 4.42
CA ARG A 253 34.84 28.42 3.65
C ARG A 253 34.88 26.98 3.17
N LEU A 254 35.13 26.78 1.88
CA LEU A 254 35.35 25.43 1.35
C LEU A 254 36.85 25.18 1.28
N ILE A 255 37.32 24.13 1.93
CA ILE A 255 38.70 23.65 1.78
C ILE A 255 38.63 22.40 0.93
N VAL A 256 39.12 22.49 -0.31
CA VAL A 256 39.07 21.39 -1.29
C VAL A 256 40.48 20.92 -1.64
N VAL A 257 40.63 19.61 -1.77
CA VAL A 257 41.83 18.94 -2.25
C VAL A 257 41.54 18.41 -3.64
N GLU A 258 42.33 18.83 -4.62
CA GLU A 258 42.19 18.46 -6.03
C GLU A 258 43.37 17.63 -6.49
N GLN A 259 43.12 16.60 -7.28
CA GLN A 259 44.13 15.81 -7.97
C GLN A 259 43.64 15.50 -9.38
N ASN A 260 44.51 15.63 -10.39
CA ASN A 260 44.14 15.42 -11.81
C ASN A 260 42.90 16.22 -12.27
N GLY A 261 42.66 17.41 -11.69
CA GLY A 261 41.50 18.25 -12.01
C GLY A 261 40.16 17.81 -11.40
N GLN A 262 40.16 16.81 -10.51
CA GLN A 262 38.98 16.34 -9.76
C GLN A 262 39.12 16.65 -8.27
N ILE A 263 38.01 16.98 -7.61
CA ILE A 263 37.98 17.12 -6.14
C ILE A 263 38.01 15.72 -5.53
N VAL A 264 39.10 15.38 -4.84
CA VAL A 264 39.26 14.09 -4.14
C VAL A 264 38.90 14.19 -2.65
N SER A 265 38.84 15.40 -2.09
CA SER A 265 38.31 15.65 -0.75
C SER A 265 37.84 17.07 -0.59
N GLY A 266 36.89 17.31 0.31
CA GLY A 266 36.59 18.67 0.73
C GLY A 266 35.86 18.80 2.06
N PHE A 267 36.00 19.97 2.65
CA PHE A 267 35.56 20.33 3.98
C PHE A 267 34.73 21.61 3.89
N ILE A 268 33.52 21.57 4.42
CA ILE A 268 32.68 22.76 4.62
C ILE A 268 33.01 23.28 6.00
N CYS A 269 33.74 24.40 6.06
CA CYS A 269 34.16 25.02 7.30
C CYS A 269 33.32 26.26 7.57
N PHE A 270 32.84 26.42 8.79
CA PHE A 270 32.15 27.60 9.26
C PHE A 270 33.04 28.36 10.21
N GLU A 271 33.23 29.65 9.90
CA GLU A 271 34.08 30.56 10.65
C GLU A 271 33.23 31.35 11.66
N GLU A 272 33.63 31.28 12.92
CA GLU A 272 33.08 32.03 14.06
C GLU A 272 34.25 32.78 14.73
N ASP A 273 33.99 33.88 15.44
CA ASP A 273 35.05 34.68 16.06
C ASP A 273 35.97 33.83 16.96
N GLY A 274 37.18 33.52 16.45
CA GLY A 274 38.19 32.70 17.13
C GLY A 274 37.98 31.17 17.07
N ALA A 275 36.95 30.69 16.36
CA ALA A 275 36.66 29.26 16.20
C ALA A 275 36.36 28.85 14.75
N LEU A 276 36.72 27.61 14.40
CA LEU A 276 36.43 27.02 13.09
C LEU A 276 35.74 25.68 13.26
N HIS A 277 34.50 25.58 12.79
CA HIS A 277 33.73 24.35 12.80
C HIS A 277 33.78 23.70 11.43
N PHE A 278 34.18 22.45 11.29
CA PHE A 278 34.14 21.81 9.98
C PHE A 278 33.28 20.55 9.92
N TRP A 279 32.59 20.43 8.79
CA TRP A 279 31.94 19.22 8.33
C TRP A 279 32.81 18.57 7.26
N SER A 280 32.99 17.24 7.36
CA SER A 280 33.71 16.45 6.38
C SER A 280 32.97 15.14 6.12
N ALA A 281 32.66 14.90 4.86
CA ALA A 281 32.07 13.64 4.41
C ALA A 281 32.53 13.22 3.02
N GLY A 282 33.07 14.12 2.19
CA GLY A 282 33.55 13.80 0.85
C GLY A 282 35.00 13.32 0.85
N MET A 283 35.22 12.07 0.45
CA MET A 283 36.54 11.44 0.35
C MET A 283 36.54 10.48 -0.84
N ASP A 284 37.48 10.63 -1.75
CA ASP A 284 37.79 9.67 -2.81
C ASP A 284 39.20 9.13 -2.59
N ASP A 285 39.29 8.06 -1.80
CA ASP A 285 40.57 7.42 -1.48
C ASP A 285 41.16 6.63 -2.67
N GLU A 286 40.37 6.34 -3.71
CA GLU A 286 40.82 5.55 -4.88
C GLU A 286 41.60 6.41 -5.88
N SER A 287 41.28 7.70 -5.95
CA SER A 287 41.87 8.63 -6.91
C SER A 287 43.15 9.33 -6.40
N SER A 288 43.71 8.92 -5.25
CA SER A 288 44.88 9.57 -4.66
C SER A 288 45.85 8.61 -3.97
N ASP A 289 47.16 8.88 -4.08
CA ASP A 289 48.22 8.12 -3.41
C ASP A 289 48.45 8.53 -1.93
N PHE A 290 47.75 9.57 -1.48
CA PHE A 290 47.79 10.10 -0.12
C PHE A 290 46.42 9.97 0.55
N SER A 291 46.35 10.11 1.88
CA SER A 291 45.07 10.17 2.60
C SER A 291 44.42 11.54 2.39
N PRO A 292 43.31 11.65 1.62
CA PRO A 292 42.64 12.92 1.36
C PRO A 292 42.10 13.55 2.65
N TYR A 293 41.60 12.73 3.58
CA TYR A 293 41.12 13.19 4.89
C TYR A 293 42.24 13.86 5.71
N THR A 294 43.41 13.20 5.81
CA THR A 294 44.54 13.73 6.59
C THR A 294 45.05 15.05 6.01
N LEU A 295 45.04 15.15 4.68
CA LEU A 295 45.43 16.34 3.94
C LEU A 295 44.45 17.49 4.11
N GLY A 296 43.16 17.22 4.00
CA GLY A 296 42.12 18.23 4.25
C GLY A 296 42.16 18.75 5.68
N VAL A 297 42.33 17.88 6.69
CA VAL A 297 42.53 18.32 8.09
C VAL A 297 43.81 19.15 8.25
N SER A 298 44.89 18.78 7.57
CA SER A 298 46.13 19.58 7.60
C SER A 298 45.93 20.97 7.00
N ALA A 299 45.12 21.08 5.94
CA ALA A 299 44.74 22.36 5.34
C ALA A 299 43.86 23.20 6.28
N VAL A 300 42.91 22.57 6.99
CA VAL A 300 42.11 23.23 8.05
C VAL A 300 43.01 23.84 9.12
N TYR A 301 44.01 23.08 9.62
CA TYR A 301 44.95 23.61 10.62
C TYR A 301 45.76 24.79 10.08
N ARG A 302 46.28 24.70 8.85
CA ARG A 302 47.03 25.79 8.24
C ARG A 302 46.19 27.05 8.09
N TYR A 303 44.94 26.90 7.64
CA TYR A 303 43.98 28.01 7.57
C TYR A 303 43.74 28.63 8.95
N ALA A 304 43.54 27.82 9.98
CA ALA A 304 43.32 28.30 11.34
C ALA A 304 44.52 29.12 11.85
N PHE A 305 45.75 28.63 11.69
CA PHE A 305 46.95 29.39 12.06
C PHE A 305 47.11 30.69 11.25
N GLU A 306 46.85 30.66 9.94
CA GLU A 306 46.92 31.85 9.09
C GLU A 306 45.91 32.94 9.53
N LYS A 307 44.74 32.53 10.02
CA LYS A 307 43.67 33.44 10.48
C LYS A 307 43.74 33.78 11.97
N GLY A 308 44.66 33.20 12.73
CA GLY A 308 44.70 33.36 14.18
C GLY A 308 43.48 32.78 14.89
N ILE A 309 42.93 31.68 14.35
CA ILE A 309 41.83 30.93 14.95
C ILE A 309 42.40 29.96 15.97
N ASN A 310 41.84 29.97 17.17
CA ASN A 310 42.41 29.27 18.33
C ASN A 310 41.69 27.97 18.66
N LEU A 311 40.45 27.79 18.19
CA LEU A 311 39.65 26.59 18.41
C LEU A 311 39.22 25.98 17.08
N ILE A 312 39.41 24.68 16.91
CA ILE A 312 38.78 23.92 15.82
C ILE A 312 37.86 22.87 16.43
N GLU A 313 36.63 22.81 15.94
CA GLU A 313 35.65 21.77 16.27
C GLU A 313 35.22 21.01 15.02
N CYS A 314 34.93 19.72 15.18
CA CYS A 314 34.52 18.88 14.07
C CYS A 314 33.56 17.76 14.48
N GLY A 315 32.97 17.17 13.43
CA GLY A 315 31.85 16.25 13.53
C GLY A 315 32.09 14.99 14.35
N ARG A 316 31.12 14.08 14.29
CA ARG A 316 31.05 12.87 15.12
C ARG A 316 31.65 11.68 14.38
N LEU A 317 31.81 10.54 15.05
CA LEU A 317 32.38 9.30 14.48
C LEU A 317 33.88 9.39 14.12
N ASN A 318 34.48 8.29 13.68
CA ASN A 318 35.90 8.20 13.29
C ASN A 318 36.88 8.64 14.40
N SER A 319 36.56 8.30 15.65
CA SER A 319 37.30 8.73 16.85
C SER A 319 38.80 8.41 16.77
N HIS A 320 39.14 7.23 16.24
CA HIS A 320 40.52 6.79 16.07
C HIS A 320 41.33 7.75 15.18
N ILE A 321 40.76 8.15 14.04
CA ILE A 321 41.41 9.05 13.08
C ILE A 321 41.57 10.44 13.69
N LYS A 322 40.52 10.99 14.30
CA LYS A 322 40.53 12.34 14.89
C LYS A 322 41.50 12.45 16.07
N THR A 323 41.53 11.44 16.94
CA THR A 323 42.48 11.38 18.06
C THR A 323 43.93 11.25 17.58
N ARG A 324 44.15 10.53 16.47
CA ARG A 324 45.47 10.44 15.83
C ARG A 324 45.91 11.81 15.27
N LEU A 325 44.98 12.62 14.78
CA LEU A 325 45.19 13.98 14.25
C LEU A 325 45.11 15.08 15.33
N GLY A 326 45.07 14.73 16.61
CA GLY A 326 45.29 15.65 17.73
C GLY A 326 44.02 16.14 18.42
N PHE A 327 42.87 15.88 17.83
CA PHE A 327 41.60 16.26 18.44
C PHE A 327 41.30 15.46 19.69
N LYS A 328 40.66 16.12 20.65
CA LYS A 328 40.19 15.54 21.91
C LYS A 328 38.68 15.34 21.85
N PRO A 329 38.15 14.21 22.36
CA PRO A 329 36.71 13.99 22.42
C PRO A 329 36.05 14.94 23.43
N LYS A 330 34.88 15.46 23.06
CA LYS A 330 33.95 16.21 23.90
C LYS A 330 32.60 15.50 23.85
N ARG A 331 32.06 15.14 25.02
CA ARG A 331 30.79 14.42 25.11
C ARG A 331 29.62 15.30 24.71
N LEU A 332 28.77 14.78 23.84
CA LEU A 332 27.47 15.35 23.53
C LEU A 332 26.35 14.47 24.10
N TYR A 333 25.34 15.13 24.63
CA TYR A 333 24.17 14.49 25.20
C TYR A 333 22.93 14.80 24.35
N SER A 334 21.92 13.96 24.45
CA SER A 334 20.55 14.29 24.06
C SER A 334 19.72 14.57 25.32
N ILE A 335 18.77 15.48 25.19
CA ILE A 335 17.70 15.70 26.19
C ILE A 335 16.41 15.27 25.51
N VAL A 336 15.66 14.35 26.13
CA VAL A 336 14.43 13.79 25.57
C VAL A 336 13.30 13.96 26.58
N SER A 337 12.13 14.38 26.11
CA SER A 337 10.92 14.43 26.93
C SER A 337 10.47 13.04 27.40
N GLN A 338 9.49 13.01 28.30
CA GLN A 338 8.70 11.79 28.46
C GLN A 338 7.90 11.52 27.17
N ASP A 339 7.41 10.29 27.03
CA ASP A 339 6.49 9.95 25.94
C ASP A 339 5.21 10.75 26.11
N LEU A 340 4.93 11.63 25.14
CA LEU A 340 3.76 12.51 25.17
C LEU A 340 2.50 11.79 24.66
N GLY A 341 2.66 10.58 24.11
CA GLY A 341 1.60 9.82 23.46
C GLY A 341 1.16 10.42 22.12
N ILE A 342 0.87 9.57 21.14
CA ILE A 342 0.10 9.97 19.95
C ILE A 342 -1.27 9.30 20.11
N PRO A 343 -2.38 10.05 20.18
CA PRO A 343 -3.70 9.42 20.24
C PRO A 343 -3.90 8.60 18.96
N ALA A 344 -4.23 7.31 19.08
CA ALA A 344 -4.39 6.38 17.95
C ALA A 344 -5.31 6.94 16.85
N ALA A 345 -6.38 7.64 17.24
CA ALA A 345 -7.31 8.32 16.32
C ALA A 345 -6.62 9.31 15.37
N THR A 346 -5.52 9.94 15.80
CA THR A 346 -4.80 10.95 15.03
C THR A 346 -3.77 10.35 14.07
N GLN A 347 -3.17 9.21 14.43
CA GLN A 347 -2.31 8.43 13.53
C GLN A 347 -3.12 7.88 12.35
N THR A 348 -4.35 7.41 12.63
CA THR A 348 -5.34 7.03 11.60
C THR A 348 -5.75 8.24 10.74
N SER A 349 -5.94 9.42 11.32
CA SER A 349 -6.30 10.61 10.54
C SER A 349 -5.19 11.06 9.59
N LEU A 350 -3.92 10.97 9.99
CA LEU A 350 -2.78 11.34 9.15
C LEU A 350 -2.53 10.33 8.02
N SER A 351 -2.67 9.04 8.31
CA SER A 351 -2.58 8.00 7.28
C SER A 351 -3.70 8.15 6.24
N GLN A 352 -4.92 8.46 6.69
CA GLN A 352 -6.03 8.77 5.81
C GLN A 352 -5.76 10.01 4.94
N LEU A 353 -5.30 11.12 5.51
CA LEU A 353 -5.01 12.35 4.77
C LEU A 353 -3.87 12.17 3.75
N LYS A 354 -2.80 11.43 4.12
CA LYS A 354 -1.69 11.12 3.22
C LYS A 354 -2.18 10.31 2.02
N LEU A 355 -2.89 9.22 2.25
CA LEU A 355 -3.43 8.40 1.17
C LEU A 355 -4.44 9.20 0.34
N ALA A 356 -5.38 9.90 0.97
CA ALA A 356 -6.37 10.73 0.27
C ALA A 356 -5.74 11.79 -0.64
N SER A 357 -4.64 12.42 -0.23
CA SER A 357 -3.93 13.43 -1.04
C SER A 357 -3.27 12.89 -2.32
N GLN A 358 -3.15 11.57 -2.41
CA GLN A 358 -2.50 10.89 -3.53
C GLN A 358 -3.51 10.26 -4.49
N LEU A 359 -4.78 10.14 -4.10
CA LEU A 359 -5.81 9.46 -4.88
C LEU A 359 -6.71 10.46 -5.61
N ASP A 360 -7.14 10.09 -6.82
CA ASP A 360 -8.26 10.75 -7.51
C ASP A 360 -9.60 10.30 -6.92
N GLY A 361 -9.65 9.04 -6.47
CA GLY A 361 -10.75 8.45 -5.72
C GLY A 361 -10.78 8.85 -4.26
N GLU A 362 -11.48 8.06 -3.45
CA GLU A 362 -11.75 8.40 -2.06
C GLU A 362 -11.32 7.30 -1.09
N VAL A 363 -10.82 7.70 0.09
CA VAL A 363 -10.48 6.78 1.18
C VAL A 363 -11.22 7.13 2.47
N ARG A 364 -11.70 6.09 3.14
CA ARG A 364 -12.37 6.14 4.45
C ARG A 364 -11.78 5.07 5.34
N LEU A 365 -11.01 5.47 6.36
CA LEU A 365 -10.56 4.53 7.39
C LEU A 365 -11.69 4.30 8.40
N ALA A 366 -11.58 3.23 9.20
CA ALA A 366 -12.63 2.81 10.15
C ALA A 366 -13.02 3.91 11.17
N SER A 367 -12.15 4.89 11.41
CA SER A 367 -12.42 6.05 12.28
C SER A 367 -13.22 7.16 11.61
N HIS A 368 -13.38 7.15 10.29
CA HIS A 368 -14.08 8.20 9.56
C HIS A 368 -15.62 8.06 9.75
N PRO A 369 -16.38 9.13 10.04
CA PRO A 369 -17.82 9.03 10.31
C PRO A 369 -18.65 8.38 9.19
N ALA A 370 -18.27 8.64 7.93
CA ALA A 370 -18.92 8.03 6.75
C ALA A 370 -18.44 6.60 6.41
N PHE A 371 -17.52 6.01 7.17
CA PHE A 371 -17.06 4.64 6.93
C PHE A 371 -18.21 3.63 7.00
N ASP A 372 -19.08 3.77 8.00
CA ASP A 372 -20.18 2.83 8.23
C ASP A 372 -21.15 2.76 7.04
N GLU A 373 -21.40 3.88 6.38
CA GLU A 373 -22.23 3.92 5.17
C GLU A 373 -21.64 3.06 4.05
N TRP A 374 -20.34 3.21 3.78
CA TRP A 374 -19.65 2.44 2.76
C TRP A 374 -19.53 0.96 3.13
N TYR A 375 -19.28 0.70 4.40
CA TYR A 375 -19.18 -0.65 4.95
C TYR A 375 -20.51 -1.40 4.82
N LEU A 376 -21.63 -0.79 5.25
CA LEU A 376 -22.95 -1.41 5.23
C LEU A 376 -23.46 -1.67 3.80
N THR A 377 -23.08 -0.82 2.84
CA THR A 377 -23.43 -0.95 1.41
C THR A 377 -22.46 -1.81 0.60
N SER A 378 -21.42 -2.36 1.23
CA SER A 378 -20.40 -3.16 0.54
C SER A 378 -20.92 -4.53 0.09
N VAL A 379 -21.95 -5.05 0.75
CA VAL A 379 -22.61 -6.33 0.44
C VAL A 379 -24.09 -6.10 0.12
N TRP A 380 -24.65 -6.98 -0.71
CA TRP A 380 -26.05 -6.94 -1.09
C TRP A 380 -26.92 -7.97 -0.34
N ASN A 381 -26.30 -9.02 0.17
CA ASN A 381 -26.98 -10.10 0.90
C ASN A 381 -27.54 -9.53 2.21
N GLY A 382 -28.82 -9.79 2.49
CA GLY A 382 -29.53 -9.31 3.67
C GLY A 382 -28.97 -9.81 5.00
N ARG A 383 -28.04 -10.77 4.98
CA ARG A 383 -27.22 -11.15 6.16
C ARG A 383 -26.34 -10.01 6.67
N GLY A 384 -26.06 -9.01 5.82
CA GLY A 384 -25.23 -7.87 6.17
C GLY A 384 -23.73 -8.21 6.16
N PRO A 385 -22.86 -7.20 6.34
CA PRO A 385 -21.42 -7.40 6.41
C PRO A 385 -21.02 -7.95 7.79
N THR A 386 -20.04 -8.84 7.80
CA THR A 386 -19.72 -9.64 9.00
C THR A 386 -18.26 -9.52 9.45
N ARG A 387 -17.40 -9.03 8.56
CA ARG A 387 -15.98 -8.75 8.78
C ARG A 387 -15.74 -7.29 8.50
N ARG A 388 -15.00 -6.59 9.35
CA ARG A 388 -14.86 -5.13 9.27
C ARG A 388 -13.43 -4.74 8.88
N PRO A 389 -13.21 -4.16 7.69
CA PRO A 389 -11.88 -3.73 7.27
C PRO A 389 -11.40 -2.51 8.07
N ALA A 390 -10.08 -2.30 8.11
CA ALA A 390 -9.45 -1.12 8.72
C ALA A 390 -9.71 0.15 7.90
N GLY A 391 -10.00 -0.01 6.60
CA GLY A 391 -10.38 1.09 5.72
C GLY A 391 -10.93 0.61 4.40
N ILE A 392 -11.57 1.53 3.68
CA ILE A 392 -12.10 1.32 2.33
C ILE A 392 -11.52 2.39 1.42
N VAL A 393 -10.98 1.98 0.28
CA VAL A 393 -10.56 2.86 -0.81
C VAL A 393 -11.46 2.61 -2.00
N ARG A 394 -12.14 3.63 -2.49
CA ARG A 394 -12.89 3.59 -3.76
C ARG A 394 -12.01 4.19 -4.85
N ALA A 395 -11.44 3.34 -5.68
CA ALA A 395 -10.59 3.77 -6.78
C ALA A 395 -11.42 4.42 -7.90
N ALA A 396 -11.02 5.61 -8.32
CA ALA A 396 -11.53 6.27 -9.52
C ALA A 396 -10.68 5.97 -10.74
N THR A 397 -9.39 5.68 -10.56
CA THR A 397 -8.44 5.41 -11.64
C THR A 397 -7.56 4.20 -11.37
N GLU A 398 -6.89 3.71 -12.41
CA GLU A 398 -5.83 2.69 -12.29
C GLU A 398 -4.64 3.18 -11.44
N ALA A 399 -4.36 4.48 -11.45
CA ALA A 399 -3.34 5.06 -10.58
C ALA A 399 -3.71 4.94 -9.10
N ASP A 400 -5.00 5.04 -8.76
CA ASP A 400 -5.47 4.83 -7.38
C ASP A 400 -5.22 3.40 -6.91
N VAL A 401 -5.46 2.41 -7.77
CA VAL A 401 -5.18 0.99 -7.49
C VAL A 401 -3.70 0.81 -7.15
N ILE A 402 -2.81 1.34 -8.00
CA ILE A 402 -1.35 1.28 -7.80
C ILE A 402 -0.95 1.92 -6.48
N ARG A 403 -1.40 3.16 -6.23
CA ARG A 403 -1.07 3.91 -5.01
C ARG A 403 -1.58 3.23 -3.75
N THR A 404 -2.76 2.62 -3.82
CA THR A 404 -3.34 1.86 -2.70
C THR A 404 -2.49 0.65 -2.35
N ILE A 405 -2.05 -0.12 -3.36
CA ILE A 405 -1.21 -1.31 -3.16
C ILE A 405 0.17 -0.91 -2.60
N VAL A 406 0.79 0.13 -3.17
CA VAL A 406 2.08 0.64 -2.68
C VAL A 406 1.96 1.13 -1.24
N PHE A 407 0.91 1.89 -0.92
CA PHE A 407 0.64 2.35 0.43
C PHE A 407 0.45 1.17 1.40
N ALA A 408 -0.37 0.18 1.04
CA ALA A 408 -0.60 -0.98 1.89
C ALA A 408 0.71 -1.74 2.16
N LYS A 409 1.54 -1.94 1.13
CA LYS A 409 2.86 -2.55 1.26
C LYS A 409 3.79 -1.75 2.18
N GLU A 410 3.89 -0.44 2.01
CA GLU A 410 4.71 0.44 2.86
C GLU A 410 4.27 0.40 4.33
N ARG A 411 2.98 0.13 4.58
CA ARG A 411 2.38 0.06 5.92
C ARG A 411 2.30 -1.34 6.51
N GLY A 412 2.71 -2.38 5.76
CA GLY A 412 2.52 -3.77 6.17
C GLY A 412 1.05 -4.15 6.35
N MET A 413 0.15 -3.52 5.59
CA MET A 413 -1.28 -3.83 5.57
C MET A 413 -1.61 -4.78 4.43
N GLU A 414 -2.54 -5.70 4.66
CA GLU A 414 -3.12 -6.53 3.59
C GLU A 414 -4.21 -5.77 2.83
N VAL A 415 -4.36 -6.11 1.55
CA VAL A 415 -5.35 -5.58 0.62
C VAL A 415 -6.37 -6.67 0.29
N SER A 416 -7.64 -6.36 0.49
CA SER A 416 -8.77 -7.12 -0.02
C SER A 416 -9.42 -6.36 -1.17
N VAL A 417 -9.94 -7.06 -2.18
CA VAL A 417 -10.41 -6.42 -3.43
C VAL A 417 -11.90 -6.66 -3.63
N ARG A 418 -12.65 -5.58 -3.83
CA ARG A 418 -14.08 -5.61 -4.13
C ARG A 418 -14.32 -5.13 -5.57
N GLY A 419 -14.85 -6.04 -6.40
CA GLY A 419 -15.47 -5.70 -7.69
C GLY A 419 -16.87 -5.11 -7.51
N SER A 420 -17.91 -5.82 -7.96
CA SER A 420 -19.32 -5.43 -7.74
C SER A 420 -19.83 -5.70 -6.32
N GLY A 421 -19.11 -6.53 -5.54
CA GLY A 421 -19.60 -7.03 -4.25
C GLY A 421 -20.56 -8.22 -4.35
N HIS A 422 -20.71 -8.85 -5.53
CA HIS A 422 -21.72 -9.89 -5.77
C HIS A 422 -21.42 -11.25 -5.10
N ASN A 423 -20.23 -11.47 -4.53
CA ASN A 423 -19.95 -12.68 -3.76
C ASN A 423 -20.84 -12.70 -2.50
N TYR A 424 -21.67 -13.74 -2.35
CA TYR A 424 -22.72 -13.77 -1.34
C TYR A 424 -22.22 -13.87 0.11
N VAL A 425 -21.00 -14.36 0.30
CA VAL A 425 -20.32 -14.45 1.61
C VAL A 425 -19.67 -13.11 1.95
N GLY A 426 -19.43 -12.24 0.97
CA GLY A 426 -18.63 -11.04 1.16
C GLY A 426 -17.17 -11.40 1.47
N CYS A 427 -16.57 -12.32 0.71
CA CYS A 427 -15.18 -12.78 0.95
C CYS A 427 -14.12 -11.66 0.84
N PHE A 428 -14.47 -10.55 0.17
CA PHE A 428 -13.67 -9.32 0.09
C PHE A 428 -13.72 -8.48 1.37
N LEU A 429 -14.63 -8.75 2.31
CA LEU A 429 -14.61 -8.15 3.63
C LEU A 429 -13.67 -8.94 4.53
N ARG A 430 -12.59 -8.30 4.99
CA ARG A 430 -11.53 -8.92 5.79
C ARG A 430 -11.15 -8.00 6.94
N VAL A 431 -10.96 -8.58 8.13
CA VAL A 431 -10.58 -7.86 9.35
C VAL A 431 -9.18 -7.26 9.18
N ASP A 432 -8.96 -6.05 9.67
CA ASP A 432 -7.67 -5.35 9.66
C ASP A 432 -7.02 -5.13 8.29
N THR A 433 -7.81 -5.18 7.21
CA THR A 433 -7.34 -4.95 5.83
C THR A 433 -7.75 -3.60 5.27
N LEU A 434 -7.06 -3.15 4.23
CA LEU A 434 -7.51 -2.06 3.37
C LEU A 434 -8.34 -2.65 2.21
N MET A 435 -9.66 -2.46 2.23
CA MET A 435 -10.54 -2.93 1.16
C MET A 435 -10.48 -1.97 -0.03
N LEU A 436 -9.88 -2.41 -1.12
CA LEU A 436 -9.83 -1.71 -2.39
C LEU A 436 -11.07 -2.04 -3.23
N ASP A 437 -11.96 -1.07 -3.35
CA ASP A 437 -13.15 -1.09 -4.18
C ASP A 437 -12.84 -0.52 -5.58
N ILE A 438 -12.81 -1.42 -6.56
CA ILE A 438 -12.56 -1.13 -7.98
C ILE A 438 -13.85 -0.98 -8.79
N SER A 439 -15.02 -0.93 -8.12
CA SER A 439 -16.31 -0.80 -8.82
C SER A 439 -16.43 0.48 -9.64
N GLY A 440 -15.65 1.52 -9.32
CA GLY A 440 -15.59 2.80 -10.04
C GLY A 440 -14.91 2.75 -11.41
N LEU A 441 -14.13 1.71 -11.71
CA LEU A 441 -13.44 1.54 -13.00
C LEU A 441 -14.46 1.05 -14.06
N LYS A 442 -15.09 1.98 -14.77
CA LYS A 442 -16.25 1.73 -15.67
C LYS A 442 -15.97 1.94 -17.16
N GLY A 443 -14.72 2.18 -17.55
CA GLY A 443 -14.31 2.37 -18.95
C GLY A 443 -14.69 1.20 -19.86
N LEU A 444 -15.16 1.53 -21.06
CA LEU A 444 -15.57 0.60 -22.10
C LEU A 444 -15.14 1.14 -23.47
N ASP A 445 -14.33 0.36 -24.19
CA ASP A 445 -13.98 0.63 -25.58
C ASP A 445 -14.31 -0.61 -26.44
N ILE A 446 -15.03 -0.41 -27.55
CA ILE A 446 -15.58 -1.50 -28.36
C ILE A 446 -15.17 -1.32 -29.82
N ASP A 447 -14.40 -2.29 -30.31
CA ASP A 447 -14.05 -2.43 -31.71
C ASP A 447 -15.00 -3.42 -32.38
N SER A 448 -16.04 -2.88 -33.01
CA SER A 448 -17.04 -3.67 -33.74
C SER A 448 -16.47 -4.35 -34.98
N ARG A 449 -15.40 -3.80 -35.57
CA ARG A 449 -14.78 -4.34 -36.80
C ARG A 449 -14.01 -5.62 -36.49
N HIS A 450 -13.28 -5.64 -35.39
CA HIS A 450 -12.49 -6.81 -34.97
C HIS A 450 -13.19 -7.68 -33.92
N LYS A 451 -14.42 -7.31 -33.52
CA LYS A 451 -15.22 -7.98 -32.48
C LYS A 451 -14.46 -8.08 -31.16
N ARG A 452 -13.93 -6.95 -30.69
CA ARG A 452 -13.16 -6.87 -29.45
C ARG A 452 -13.73 -5.80 -28.52
N ALA A 453 -13.55 -5.99 -27.23
CA ALA A 453 -13.84 -4.96 -26.24
C ALA A 453 -12.71 -4.86 -25.21
N ILE A 454 -12.34 -3.64 -24.83
CA ILE A 454 -11.50 -3.34 -23.68
C ILE A 454 -12.44 -2.86 -22.58
N VAL A 455 -12.42 -3.55 -21.45
CA VAL A 455 -13.41 -3.35 -20.40
C VAL A 455 -12.73 -3.20 -19.05
N GLU A 456 -13.00 -2.10 -18.37
CA GLU A 456 -12.51 -1.90 -17.01
C GLU A 456 -13.24 -2.82 -16.00
N SER A 457 -12.52 -3.20 -14.95
CA SER A 457 -12.91 -4.28 -14.04
C SER A 457 -14.17 -4.02 -13.21
N GLY A 458 -14.56 -2.76 -13.05
CA GLY A 458 -15.78 -2.36 -12.37
C GLY A 458 -17.05 -2.56 -13.21
N VAL A 459 -16.96 -2.76 -14.53
CA VAL A 459 -18.14 -2.89 -15.41
C VAL A 459 -19.00 -4.11 -15.01
N SER A 460 -20.32 -3.96 -15.07
CA SER A 460 -21.28 -5.04 -14.80
C SER A 460 -21.71 -5.77 -16.06
N SER A 461 -22.28 -6.96 -15.90
CA SER A 461 -22.81 -7.80 -16.97
C SER A 461 -23.83 -7.05 -17.84
N GLY A 462 -24.78 -6.35 -17.21
CA GLY A 462 -25.78 -5.55 -17.93
C GLY A 462 -25.17 -4.39 -18.71
N GLN A 463 -24.21 -3.67 -18.12
CA GLN A 463 -23.51 -2.57 -18.79
C GLN A 463 -22.75 -3.06 -20.03
N LEU A 464 -21.99 -4.16 -19.90
CA LEU A 464 -21.24 -4.74 -21.01
C LEU A 464 -22.19 -5.24 -22.11
N CYS A 465 -23.23 -5.98 -21.74
CA CYS A 465 -24.21 -6.51 -22.69
C CYS A 465 -24.89 -5.39 -23.48
N HIS A 466 -25.38 -4.35 -22.78
CA HIS A 466 -26.02 -3.20 -23.40
C HIS A 466 -25.09 -2.48 -24.40
N ALA A 467 -23.85 -2.22 -24.00
CA ALA A 467 -22.87 -1.53 -24.84
C ALA A 467 -22.49 -2.35 -26.10
N LEU A 468 -22.32 -3.67 -25.95
CA LEU A 468 -22.02 -4.57 -27.07
C LEU A 468 -23.21 -4.71 -28.02
N ALA A 469 -24.43 -4.84 -27.49
CA ALA A 469 -25.64 -4.99 -28.31
C ALA A 469 -25.85 -3.78 -29.23
N ALA A 470 -25.55 -2.56 -28.77
CA ALA A 470 -25.58 -1.33 -29.57
C ALA A 470 -24.59 -1.36 -30.77
N LYS A 471 -23.61 -2.26 -30.75
CA LYS A 471 -22.64 -2.48 -31.83
C LYS A 471 -22.87 -3.79 -32.59
N GLY A 472 -24.00 -4.48 -32.36
CA GLY A 472 -24.30 -5.77 -32.96
C GLY A 472 -23.42 -6.91 -32.45
N LEU A 473 -22.86 -6.75 -31.26
CA LEU A 473 -22.00 -7.74 -30.61
C LEU A 473 -22.65 -8.33 -29.35
N ALA A 474 -22.12 -9.46 -28.89
CA ALA A 474 -22.49 -10.14 -27.66
C ALA A 474 -21.26 -10.74 -26.97
N PHE A 475 -21.39 -10.98 -25.67
CA PHE A 475 -20.40 -11.67 -24.84
C PHE A 475 -21.16 -12.55 -23.82
N PRO A 476 -20.67 -13.76 -23.48
CA PRO A 476 -21.29 -14.61 -22.47
C PRO A 476 -21.14 -14.00 -21.07
N THR A 477 -22.04 -13.10 -20.70
CA THR A 477 -22.08 -12.46 -19.38
C THR A 477 -22.79 -13.34 -18.35
N GLY A 478 -22.70 -13.00 -17.06
CA GLY A 478 -23.45 -13.69 -16.01
C GLY A 478 -24.96 -13.52 -16.19
N HIS A 479 -25.75 -14.35 -15.51
CA HIS A 479 -27.22 -14.36 -15.67
C HIS A 479 -27.96 -13.26 -14.89
N VAL A 480 -27.25 -12.44 -14.12
CA VAL A 480 -27.79 -11.29 -13.35
C VAL A 480 -27.03 -10.03 -13.74
N LYS A 481 -27.75 -8.93 -13.99
CA LYS A 481 -27.18 -7.73 -14.62
C LYS A 481 -26.14 -7.01 -13.74
N GLU A 482 -26.29 -7.05 -12.42
CA GLU A 482 -25.40 -6.41 -11.45
C GLU A 482 -24.07 -7.14 -11.26
N VAL A 483 -23.94 -8.37 -11.76
CA VAL A 483 -22.70 -9.16 -11.64
C VAL A 483 -21.56 -8.45 -12.34
N GLY A 484 -20.61 -7.95 -11.55
CA GLY A 484 -19.37 -7.33 -12.03
C GLY A 484 -18.49 -8.33 -12.80
N ILE A 485 -17.94 -7.90 -13.94
CA ILE A 485 -17.16 -8.78 -14.82
C ILE A 485 -15.87 -9.28 -14.18
N SER A 486 -15.29 -8.52 -13.24
CA SER A 486 -13.98 -8.84 -12.67
C SER A 486 -13.95 -10.19 -11.96
N GLY A 487 -14.66 -10.32 -10.84
CA GLY A 487 -14.76 -11.60 -10.12
C GLY A 487 -15.38 -12.71 -10.97
N PHE A 488 -16.34 -12.37 -11.83
CA PHE A 488 -16.98 -13.32 -12.75
C PHE A 488 -15.96 -14.00 -13.67
N LEU A 489 -15.12 -13.22 -14.36
CA LEU A 489 -14.10 -13.74 -15.27
C LEU A 489 -12.92 -14.35 -14.53
N LEU A 490 -12.47 -13.76 -13.42
CA LEU A 490 -11.35 -14.28 -12.62
C LEU A 490 -11.61 -15.70 -12.11
N GLY A 491 -12.86 -16.05 -11.76
CA GLY A 491 -13.20 -17.41 -11.33
C GLY A 491 -13.59 -18.36 -12.47
N GLY A 492 -13.84 -17.86 -13.68
CA GLY A 492 -14.14 -18.65 -14.88
C GLY A 492 -15.32 -18.14 -15.71
N GLY A 493 -16.43 -17.84 -15.06
CA GLY A 493 -17.62 -17.25 -15.67
C GLY A 493 -18.50 -18.25 -16.42
N LEU A 494 -19.51 -18.81 -15.75
CA LEU A 494 -20.56 -19.58 -16.42
C LEU A 494 -21.60 -18.61 -17.00
N GLY A 495 -21.43 -18.26 -18.28
CA GLY A 495 -22.21 -17.21 -18.92
C GLY A 495 -23.43 -17.69 -19.71
N ILE A 496 -24.29 -16.73 -20.07
CA ILE A 496 -25.40 -16.93 -21.01
C ILE A 496 -24.84 -17.39 -22.35
N ASN A 497 -25.39 -18.48 -22.90
CA ASN A 497 -25.02 -19.07 -24.20
C ASN A 497 -23.52 -19.40 -24.35
N CYS A 498 -22.84 -19.67 -23.23
CA CYS A 498 -21.39 -19.86 -23.22
C CYS A 498 -20.93 -21.04 -24.07
N SER A 499 -21.74 -22.10 -24.21
CA SER A 499 -21.43 -23.29 -25.04
C SER A 499 -21.21 -22.95 -26.52
N GLN A 500 -21.95 -21.99 -27.08
CA GLN A 500 -21.75 -21.50 -28.44
C GLN A 500 -20.56 -20.53 -28.55
N TRP A 501 -20.21 -19.87 -27.45
CA TRP A 501 -19.29 -18.72 -27.40
C TRP A 501 -18.01 -19.06 -26.63
N GLY A 502 -17.38 -20.18 -26.98
CA GLY A 502 -16.04 -20.53 -26.48
C GLY A 502 -16.02 -21.24 -25.12
N GLY A 503 -17.18 -21.63 -24.60
CA GLY A 503 -17.31 -22.23 -23.27
C GLY A 503 -17.27 -21.18 -22.17
N MET A 504 -16.63 -21.49 -21.02
CA MET A 504 -16.57 -20.55 -19.89
C MET A 504 -16.03 -19.18 -20.34
N SER A 505 -16.66 -18.11 -19.87
CA SER A 505 -16.46 -16.74 -20.37
C SER A 505 -15.02 -16.26 -20.28
N VAL A 506 -14.26 -16.75 -19.30
CA VAL A 506 -12.82 -16.46 -19.12
C VAL A 506 -11.97 -16.85 -20.33
N PHE A 507 -12.37 -17.85 -21.11
CA PHE A 507 -11.62 -18.28 -22.30
C PHE A 507 -11.79 -17.34 -23.48
N ASN A 508 -12.66 -16.32 -23.36
CA ASN A 508 -12.75 -15.21 -24.29
C ASN A 508 -11.84 -14.03 -23.91
N VAL A 509 -11.09 -14.10 -22.80
CA VAL A 509 -10.10 -13.11 -22.41
C VAL A 509 -8.80 -13.34 -23.19
N GLN A 510 -8.38 -12.32 -23.94
CA GLN A 510 -7.16 -12.31 -24.76
C GLN A 510 -5.95 -11.75 -24.02
N ALA A 511 -6.18 -10.76 -23.16
CA ALA A 511 -5.18 -10.11 -22.33
C ALA A 511 -5.86 -9.43 -21.13
N LEU A 512 -5.06 -9.06 -20.13
CA LEU A 512 -5.50 -8.26 -18.98
C LEU A 512 -4.44 -7.21 -18.63
N ASP A 513 -4.90 -6.08 -18.12
CA ASP A 513 -4.03 -5.19 -17.35
C ASP A 513 -4.22 -5.52 -15.87
N ILE A 514 -3.12 -5.83 -15.18
CA ILE A 514 -3.12 -6.20 -13.76
C ILE A 514 -2.10 -5.40 -12.97
N VAL A 515 -2.37 -5.17 -11.69
CA VAL A 515 -1.45 -4.56 -10.74
C VAL A 515 -1.01 -5.60 -9.71
N THR A 516 0.29 -5.89 -9.66
CA THR A 516 0.90 -6.87 -8.74
C THR A 516 1.31 -6.24 -7.41
N ALA A 517 1.72 -7.06 -6.44
CA ALA A 517 2.02 -6.62 -5.06
C ALA A 517 3.22 -5.66 -4.96
N ASP A 518 4.07 -5.63 -5.99
CA ASP A 518 5.14 -4.64 -6.16
C ASP A 518 4.65 -3.27 -6.67
N GLY A 519 3.33 -3.09 -6.86
CA GLY A 519 2.71 -1.86 -7.35
C GLY A 519 2.89 -1.64 -8.86
N ARG A 520 3.34 -2.64 -9.62
CA ARG A 520 3.54 -2.51 -11.07
C ARG A 520 2.29 -2.87 -11.85
N LEU A 521 1.93 -2.00 -12.80
CA LEU A 521 0.98 -2.31 -13.86
C LEU A 521 1.63 -3.21 -14.91
N ARG A 522 0.99 -4.34 -15.23
CA ARG A 522 1.46 -5.34 -16.17
C ARG A 522 0.37 -5.67 -17.17
N HIS A 523 0.72 -5.65 -18.45
CA HIS A 523 -0.11 -6.20 -19.51
C HIS A 523 0.24 -7.68 -19.67
N VAL A 524 -0.71 -8.57 -19.42
CA VAL A 524 -0.51 -10.03 -19.42
C VAL A 524 -1.36 -10.69 -20.50
N SER A 525 -0.77 -11.62 -21.24
CA SER A 525 -1.40 -12.36 -22.34
C SER A 525 -0.73 -13.72 -22.52
N GLU A 526 -1.13 -14.49 -23.53
CA GLU A 526 -0.48 -15.77 -23.83
C GLU A 526 1.01 -15.64 -24.19
N THR A 527 1.42 -14.49 -24.74
CA THR A 527 2.81 -14.25 -25.19
C THR A 527 3.60 -13.31 -24.28
N GLN A 528 2.94 -12.69 -23.28
CA GLN A 528 3.55 -11.74 -22.35
C GLN A 528 3.14 -12.08 -20.92
N GLU A 529 4.10 -12.45 -20.07
CA GLU A 529 3.84 -12.88 -18.69
C GLU A 529 2.80 -14.03 -18.62
N PRO A 530 3.02 -15.15 -19.35
CA PRO A 530 2.01 -16.20 -19.53
C PRO A 530 1.59 -16.89 -18.23
N ASP A 531 2.44 -16.87 -17.19
CA ASP A 531 2.13 -17.41 -15.87
C ASP A 531 1.05 -16.59 -15.15
N LEU A 532 1.16 -15.26 -15.18
CA LEU A 532 0.14 -14.36 -14.63
C LEU A 532 -1.14 -14.40 -15.45
N PHE A 533 -1.03 -14.50 -16.77
CA PHE A 533 -2.19 -14.70 -17.65
C PHE A 533 -2.90 -16.04 -17.41
N TRP A 534 -2.15 -17.10 -17.14
CA TRP A 534 -2.69 -18.40 -16.74
C TRP A 534 -3.42 -18.32 -15.39
N ALA A 535 -2.82 -17.63 -14.40
CA ALA A 535 -3.41 -17.44 -13.07
C ALA A 535 -4.71 -16.62 -13.11
N ALA A 536 -4.73 -15.51 -13.85
CA ALA A 536 -5.90 -14.64 -14.00
C ALA A 536 -7.10 -15.35 -14.61
N ARG A 537 -6.88 -16.45 -15.35
CA ARG A 537 -7.95 -17.24 -15.95
C ARG A 537 -8.40 -18.39 -15.04
N GLY A 538 -8.89 -18.07 -13.85
CA GLY A 538 -9.56 -19.04 -12.97
C GLY A 538 -9.17 -19.02 -11.49
N ALA A 539 -8.20 -18.20 -11.07
CA ALA A 539 -7.84 -18.07 -9.66
C ALA A 539 -8.97 -17.51 -8.78
N GLY A 540 -9.89 -16.74 -9.35
CA GLY A 540 -11.04 -16.17 -8.64
C GLY A 540 -10.60 -15.37 -7.40
N PRO A 541 -11.18 -15.64 -6.21
CA PRO A 541 -10.79 -14.98 -4.97
C PRO A 541 -9.40 -15.38 -4.45
N CYS A 542 -8.74 -16.39 -5.04
CA CYS A 542 -7.36 -16.79 -4.72
C CYS A 542 -6.32 -15.94 -5.47
N SER A 543 -6.74 -14.92 -6.23
CA SER A 543 -5.84 -14.04 -6.98
C SER A 543 -4.95 -13.21 -6.03
N PHE A 544 -3.71 -12.95 -6.46
CA PHE A 544 -2.69 -12.15 -5.75
C PHE A 544 -2.26 -10.94 -6.60
N PHE A 545 -3.24 -10.35 -7.29
CA PHE A 545 -3.11 -9.15 -8.12
C PHE A 545 -4.50 -8.54 -8.32
N VAL A 546 -4.55 -7.28 -8.74
CA VAL A 546 -5.79 -6.57 -9.08
C VAL A 546 -5.90 -6.42 -10.58
N VAL A 547 -6.99 -6.90 -11.19
CA VAL A 547 -7.26 -6.61 -12.60
C VAL A 547 -7.89 -5.23 -12.73
N THR A 548 -7.34 -4.39 -13.60
CA THR A 548 -7.90 -3.08 -13.96
C THR A 548 -8.63 -3.12 -15.29
N ARG A 549 -8.14 -3.90 -16.28
CA ARG A 549 -8.78 -4.06 -17.60
C ARG A 549 -8.78 -5.49 -18.11
N PHE A 550 -9.83 -5.83 -18.86
CA PHE A 550 -9.98 -7.05 -19.63
C PHE A 550 -10.03 -6.75 -21.12
N TYR A 551 -9.30 -7.53 -21.92
CA TYR A 551 -9.36 -7.49 -23.38
C TYR A 551 -10.13 -8.71 -23.86
N LEU A 552 -11.35 -8.50 -24.35
CA LEU A 552 -12.32 -9.56 -24.62
C LEU A 552 -12.52 -9.79 -26.11
N SER A 553 -12.57 -11.06 -26.52
CA SER A 553 -13.15 -11.49 -27.78
C SER A 553 -14.68 -11.52 -27.67
N CYS A 554 -15.36 -10.92 -28.64
CA CYS A 554 -16.81 -10.80 -28.69
C CYS A 554 -17.39 -11.57 -29.89
N TYR A 555 -18.69 -11.83 -29.82
CA TYR A 555 -19.43 -12.58 -30.83
C TYR A 555 -20.46 -11.69 -31.53
N SER A 556 -20.98 -12.13 -32.67
CA SER A 556 -22.13 -11.45 -33.28
C SER A 556 -23.35 -11.61 -32.36
N LEU A 557 -24.12 -10.54 -32.19
CA LEU A 557 -25.39 -10.60 -31.48
C LEU A 557 -26.38 -11.50 -32.26
N PRO A 558 -27.00 -12.51 -31.62
CA PRO A 558 -28.07 -13.29 -32.24
C PRO A 558 -29.24 -12.38 -32.64
N ARG A 559 -29.83 -12.63 -33.81
CA ARG A 559 -30.99 -11.83 -34.25
C ARG A 559 -32.26 -12.20 -33.50
N VAL A 560 -32.34 -13.43 -33.01
CA VAL A 560 -33.50 -13.98 -32.31
C VAL A 560 -33.03 -14.75 -31.09
N ILE A 561 -33.64 -14.44 -29.95
CA ILE A 561 -33.56 -15.24 -28.73
C ILE A 561 -34.98 -15.64 -28.37
N THR A 562 -35.23 -16.94 -28.15
CA THR A 562 -36.53 -17.44 -27.67
C THR A 562 -36.36 -18.21 -26.37
N ASN A 563 -37.44 -18.25 -25.59
CA ASN A 563 -37.53 -18.97 -24.33
C ASN A 563 -38.69 -19.96 -24.36
N SER A 564 -38.41 -21.23 -24.06
CA SER A 564 -39.42 -22.27 -23.85
C SER A 564 -39.30 -22.81 -22.42
N LEU A 565 -40.42 -22.87 -21.72
CA LEU A 565 -40.53 -23.30 -20.34
C LEU A 565 -41.50 -24.49 -20.24
N TYR A 566 -41.00 -25.57 -19.68
CA TYR A 566 -41.74 -26.82 -19.46
C TYR A 566 -41.74 -27.17 -17.97
N THR A 567 -42.77 -27.92 -17.55
CA THR A 567 -42.82 -28.58 -16.25
C THR A 567 -42.99 -30.07 -16.45
N LEU A 568 -42.46 -30.85 -15.51
CA LEU A 568 -42.61 -32.31 -15.46
C LEU A 568 -42.62 -32.81 -14.00
N PRO A 569 -43.24 -33.96 -13.70
CA PRO A 569 -43.18 -34.55 -12.37
C PRO A 569 -41.74 -34.86 -11.95
N PHE A 570 -41.42 -34.68 -10.67
CA PHE A 570 -40.09 -34.93 -10.12
C PHE A 570 -39.57 -36.36 -10.37
N THR A 571 -40.46 -37.34 -10.47
CA THR A 571 -40.12 -38.73 -10.78
C THR A 571 -39.37 -38.90 -12.11
N TYR A 572 -39.52 -37.95 -13.05
CA TYR A 572 -38.83 -37.95 -14.33
C TYR A 572 -37.52 -37.15 -14.32
N LEU A 573 -37.09 -36.57 -13.20
CA LEU A 573 -35.87 -35.76 -13.15
C LEU A 573 -34.62 -36.57 -13.55
N HIS A 574 -34.50 -37.81 -13.06
CA HIS A 574 -33.38 -38.67 -13.43
C HIS A 574 -33.36 -38.96 -14.93
N ASP A 575 -34.51 -39.37 -15.48
CA ASP A 575 -34.66 -39.64 -16.90
C ASP A 575 -34.38 -38.39 -17.74
N LEU A 576 -34.85 -37.21 -17.30
CA LEU A 576 -34.54 -35.94 -17.97
C LEU A 576 -33.04 -35.71 -18.04
N LEU A 577 -32.32 -35.80 -16.91
CA LEU A 577 -30.87 -35.59 -16.90
C LEU A 577 -30.13 -36.63 -17.75
N ALA A 578 -30.54 -37.90 -17.74
CA ALA A 578 -29.97 -38.91 -18.61
C ALA A 578 -30.24 -38.63 -20.10
N ARG A 579 -31.47 -38.25 -20.45
CA ARG A 579 -31.86 -37.91 -21.83
C ARG A 579 -31.22 -36.63 -22.34
N LEU A 580 -30.89 -35.67 -21.49
CA LEU A 580 -30.09 -34.51 -21.90
C LEU A 580 -28.73 -34.93 -22.45
N GLU A 581 -28.12 -35.97 -21.89
CA GLU A 581 -26.87 -36.51 -22.41
C GLU A 581 -27.04 -37.17 -23.77
N ASP A 582 -28.03 -38.07 -23.90
CA ASP A 582 -28.31 -38.78 -25.16
C ASP A 582 -28.75 -37.82 -26.28
N ALA A 583 -29.61 -36.86 -25.96
CA ALA A 583 -30.18 -35.91 -26.92
C ALA A 583 -29.18 -34.85 -27.38
N SER A 584 -28.08 -34.67 -26.62
CA SER A 584 -26.96 -33.75 -26.86
C SER A 584 -27.43 -32.39 -27.40
N PRO A 585 -27.93 -31.49 -26.53
CA PRO A 585 -28.40 -30.17 -26.90
C PRO A 585 -27.40 -29.45 -27.83
N PRO A 586 -27.85 -28.90 -28.98
CA PRO A 586 -27.04 -28.03 -29.81
C PRO A 586 -26.41 -26.90 -28.99
N THR A 587 -25.21 -26.46 -29.36
CA THR A 587 -24.45 -25.47 -28.57
C THR A 587 -25.11 -24.11 -28.46
N ASN A 588 -26.02 -23.77 -29.39
CA ASN A 588 -26.84 -22.57 -29.39
C ASN A 588 -28.20 -22.73 -28.67
N LEU A 589 -28.42 -23.86 -28.00
CA LEU A 589 -29.44 -24.02 -26.97
C LEU A 589 -28.77 -24.00 -25.59
N GLN A 590 -29.22 -23.11 -24.72
CA GLN A 590 -28.92 -23.18 -23.29
C GLN A 590 -30.05 -23.92 -22.59
N VAL A 591 -29.71 -25.00 -21.89
CA VAL A 591 -30.66 -25.85 -21.17
C VAL A 591 -30.39 -25.77 -19.67
N MET A 592 -31.40 -25.33 -18.92
CA MET A 592 -31.37 -25.23 -17.47
C MET A 592 -32.58 -25.96 -16.89
N VAL A 593 -32.33 -26.79 -15.88
CA VAL A 593 -33.38 -27.41 -15.06
C VAL A 593 -33.39 -26.70 -13.70
N SER A 594 -34.56 -26.32 -13.22
CA SER A 594 -34.76 -25.77 -11.89
C SER A 594 -35.59 -26.75 -11.06
N VAL A 595 -35.13 -27.03 -9.85
CA VAL A 595 -35.80 -27.91 -8.88
C VAL A 595 -36.04 -27.10 -7.62
N SER A 596 -37.29 -27.02 -7.17
CA SER A 596 -37.68 -26.26 -5.98
C SER A 596 -38.45 -27.14 -5.00
N PRO A 597 -38.46 -26.81 -3.69
CA PRO A 597 -39.26 -27.51 -2.71
C PRO A 597 -40.73 -27.63 -3.13
N PRO A 598 -41.47 -28.62 -2.61
CA PRO A 598 -42.88 -28.79 -2.94
C PRO A 598 -43.68 -27.50 -2.68
N THR A 599 -44.39 -27.00 -3.70
CA THR A 599 -45.35 -25.88 -3.54
C THR A 599 -46.77 -26.39 -3.26
N SER A 600 -47.08 -27.61 -3.69
CA SER A 600 -48.30 -28.36 -3.39
C SER A 600 -48.03 -29.88 -3.45
N GLY A 601 -48.52 -30.65 -2.49
CA GLY A 601 -48.21 -32.09 -2.35
C GLY A 601 -46.85 -32.34 -1.68
N ASP A 602 -46.30 -33.56 -1.84
CA ASP A 602 -45.12 -34.03 -1.10
C ASP A 602 -43.83 -34.10 -1.96
N THR A 603 -43.90 -33.80 -3.26
CA THR A 603 -42.74 -33.92 -4.17
C THR A 603 -42.23 -32.56 -4.68
N PRO A 604 -40.91 -32.39 -4.87
CA PRO A 604 -40.35 -31.16 -5.44
C PRO A 604 -40.93 -30.81 -6.82
N ALA A 605 -40.90 -29.53 -7.22
CA ALA A 605 -41.33 -29.08 -8.54
C ALA A 605 -40.12 -28.98 -9.49
N VAL A 606 -40.29 -29.42 -10.75
CA VAL A 606 -39.23 -29.39 -11.77
C VAL A 606 -39.65 -28.54 -12.97
N LEU A 607 -38.83 -27.57 -13.31
CA LEU A 607 -38.95 -26.74 -14.51
C LEU A 607 -37.78 -26.97 -15.44
N LEU A 608 -38.05 -27.15 -16.72
CA LEU A 608 -37.07 -27.19 -17.80
C LEU A 608 -37.17 -25.90 -18.61
N ASN A 609 -36.08 -25.15 -18.63
CA ASN A 609 -35.95 -23.90 -19.36
C ASN A 609 -34.97 -24.08 -20.53
N ILE A 610 -35.39 -23.69 -21.72
CA ILE A 610 -34.60 -23.78 -22.95
C ILE A 610 -34.57 -22.40 -23.61
N LEU A 611 -33.37 -21.83 -23.70
CA LEU A 611 -33.12 -20.60 -24.43
C LEU A 611 -32.45 -20.94 -25.76
N ALA A 612 -33.02 -20.48 -26.87
CA ALA A 612 -32.45 -20.66 -28.20
C ALA A 612 -31.87 -19.35 -28.75
N PHE A 613 -30.65 -19.39 -29.26
CA PHE A 613 -29.93 -18.23 -29.81
C PHE A 613 -29.67 -18.44 -31.30
N THR A 614 -30.39 -17.71 -32.16
CA THR A 614 -30.46 -18.00 -33.61
C THR A 614 -30.54 -16.74 -34.47
N ASP A 615 -30.56 -16.93 -35.80
CA ASP A 615 -30.72 -15.84 -36.76
C ASP A 615 -32.17 -15.62 -37.22
N SER A 616 -33.08 -16.58 -36.93
CA SER A 616 -34.50 -16.48 -37.30
C SER A 616 -35.43 -17.23 -36.35
N PRO A 617 -36.71 -16.82 -36.20
CA PRO A 617 -37.66 -17.52 -35.34
C PRO A 617 -37.95 -18.95 -35.80
N GLN A 618 -37.90 -19.21 -37.11
CA GLN A 618 -38.12 -20.54 -37.68
C GLN A 618 -37.00 -21.52 -37.29
N GLU A 619 -35.76 -21.04 -37.29
CA GLU A 619 -34.61 -21.82 -36.83
C GLU A 619 -34.71 -22.14 -35.33
N ALA A 620 -35.05 -21.14 -34.51
CA ALA A 620 -35.27 -21.34 -33.07
C ALA A 620 -36.34 -22.41 -32.79
N GLN A 621 -37.49 -22.29 -33.46
CA GLN A 621 -38.58 -23.25 -33.34
C GLN A 621 -38.15 -24.66 -33.76
N ALA A 622 -37.52 -24.81 -34.92
CA ALA A 622 -37.08 -26.11 -35.41
C ALA A 622 -36.03 -26.77 -34.50
N LEU A 623 -35.12 -25.98 -33.92
CA LEU A 623 -34.12 -26.49 -32.96
C LEU A 623 -34.77 -26.98 -31.67
N CYS A 624 -35.68 -26.19 -31.10
CA CYS A 624 -36.44 -26.58 -29.90
C CYS A 624 -37.28 -27.83 -30.15
N GLU A 625 -38.10 -27.87 -31.21
CA GLU A 625 -38.95 -29.01 -31.55
C GLU A 625 -38.13 -30.29 -31.78
N SER A 626 -37.01 -30.17 -32.52
CA SER A 626 -36.11 -31.29 -32.78
C SER A 626 -35.51 -31.84 -31.49
N PHE A 627 -35.09 -30.95 -30.58
CA PHE A 627 -34.53 -31.31 -29.30
C PHE A 627 -35.57 -31.93 -28.35
N GLU A 628 -36.75 -31.32 -28.24
CA GLU A 628 -37.88 -31.82 -27.45
C GLU A 628 -38.30 -33.23 -27.88
N THR A 629 -38.35 -33.48 -29.19
CA THR A 629 -38.68 -34.80 -29.74
C THR A 629 -37.68 -35.88 -29.30
N ARG A 630 -36.39 -35.53 -29.16
CA ARG A 630 -35.35 -36.47 -28.71
C ARG A 630 -35.39 -36.77 -27.21
N LEU A 631 -36.03 -35.92 -26.41
CA LEU A 631 -36.13 -36.15 -24.97
C LEU A 631 -37.07 -37.32 -24.64
N GLU A 632 -38.12 -37.53 -25.44
CA GLU A 632 -39.10 -38.62 -25.27
C GLU A 632 -39.73 -38.67 -23.85
N LEU A 633 -40.00 -37.49 -23.27
CA LEU A 633 -40.53 -37.34 -21.91
C LEU A 633 -41.87 -36.59 -21.88
N PRO A 634 -42.72 -36.80 -20.85
CA PRO A 634 -44.01 -36.13 -20.71
C PRO A 634 -43.84 -34.68 -20.23
N LEU A 635 -43.38 -33.80 -21.13
CA LEU A 635 -43.21 -32.37 -20.87
C LEU A 635 -44.55 -31.65 -20.99
N THR A 636 -44.93 -30.89 -19.96
CA THR A 636 -46.07 -29.97 -20.03
C THR A 636 -45.56 -28.56 -20.30
N ALA A 637 -45.93 -27.99 -21.44
CA ALA A 637 -45.54 -26.64 -21.80
C ALA A 637 -46.24 -25.60 -20.93
N LEU A 638 -45.46 -24.71 -20.32
CA LEU A 638 -45.95 -23.50 -19.64
C LEU A 638 -45.86 -22.29 -20.58
N ALA A 639 -44.81 -22.24 -21.40
CA ALA A 639 -44.60 -21.25 -22.44
C ALA A 639 -43.71 -21.83 -23.53
N ILE A 640 -44.00 -21.57 -24.81
CA ILE A 640 -43.21 -22.11 -25.94
C ILE A 640 -42.76 -20.95 -26.82
N ASN A 641 -41.48 -20.96 -27.21
CA ASN A 641 -40.86 -20.04 -28.18
C ASN A 641 -41.21 -18.56 -27.93
N GLN A 642 -41.29 -18.15 -26.67
CA GLN A 642 -41.58 -16.76 -26.33
C GLN A 642 -40.38 -15.89 -26.72
N PRO A 643 -40.59 -14.74 -27.40
CA PRO A 643 -39.52 -13.81 -27.68
C PRO A 643 -38.80 -13.39 -26.39
N SER A 644 -37.47 -13.35 -26.45
CA SER A 644 -36.62 -12.99 -25.32
C SER A 644 -35.45 -12.12 -25.79
N ASN A 645 -34.69 -11.61 -24.83
CA ASN A 645 -33.44 -10.88 -25.01
C ASN A 645 -32.66 -10.93 -23.69
N PHE A 646 -31.46 -10.35 -23.66
CA PHE A 646 -30.64 -10.36 -22.44
C PHE A 646 -31.30 -9.68 -21.23
N GLU A 647 -32.03 -8.58 -21.41
CA GLU A 647 -32.72 -7.92 -20.29
C GLU A 647 -33.82 -8.83 -19.71
N THR A 648 -34.63 -9.45 -20.56
CA THR A 648 -35.65 -10.42 -20.11
C THR A 648 -35.03 -11.63 -19.40
N ILE A 649 -33.86 -12.10 -19.86
CA ILE A 649 -33.12 -13.16 -19.16
C ILE A 649 -32.66 -12.66 -17.78
N TYR A 650 -32.10 -11.45 -17.67
CA TYR A 650 -31.68 -10.88 -16.38
C TYR A 650 -32.86 -10.70 -15.42
N GLU A 651 -34.01 -10.24 -15.91
CA GLU A 651 -35.24 -10.13 -15.11
C GLU A 651 -35.71 -11.50 -14.61
N GLN A 652 -35.69 -12.53 -15.48
CA GLN A 652 -36.08 -13.89 -15.12
C GLN A 652 -35.19 -14.43 -13.99
N PHE A 653 -33.87 -14.31 -14.10
CA PHE A 653 -32.95 -14.78 -13.05
C PHE A 653 -33.03 -13.95 -11.78
N SER A 654 -33.22 -12.63 -11.88
CA SER A 654 -33.42 -11.77 -10.71
C SER A 654 -34.70 -12.15 -9.95
N SER A 655 -35.75 -12.57 -10.66
CA SER A 655 -37.01 -13.02 -10.05
C SER A 655 -36.89 -14.36 -9.30
N MET A 656 -35.82 -15.13 -9.51
CA MET A 656 -35.54 -16.35 -8.75
C MET A 656 -35.02 -16.05 -7.34
N VAL A 657 -34.52 -14.84 -7.10
CA VAL A 657 -34.14 -14.37 -5.77
C VAL A 657 -35.38 -13.81 -5.08
N VAL A 658 -36.03 -14.64 -4.28
CA VAL A 658 -37.34 -14.35 -3.66
C VAL A 658 -37.23 -13.89 -2.21
N SER A 659 -36.04 -13.95 -1.62
CA SER A 659 -35.79 -13.53 -0.25
C SER A 659 -34.53 -12.67 -0.12
N LYS A 660 -34.42 -11.95 1.00
CA LYS A 660 -33.30 -11.02 1.22
C LYS A 660 -32.03 -11.74 1.66
N ARG A 661 -32.13 -12.88 2.34
CA ARG A 661 -30.99 -13.61 2.91
C ARG A 661 -30.82 -14.92 2.13
N PHE A 662 -29.58 -15.27 1.82
CA PHE A 662 -29.31 -16.52 1.12
C PHE A 662 -27.90 -17.08 1.35
N TYR A 663 -27.77 -18.40 1.19
CA TYR A 663 -26.52 -19.16 1.08
C TYR A 663 -26.51 -19.90 -0.27
N ALA A 664 -25.32 -20.18 -0.82
CA ALA A 664 -25.18 -20.97 -2.03
C ALA A 664 -23.97 -21.90 -1.98
N ASP A 665 -24.09 -23.08 -2.57
CA ASP A 665 -22.95 -23.98 -2.80
C ASP A 665 -23.15 -24.68 -4.14
N ASN A 666 -22.09 -25.27 -4.70
CA ASN A 666 -22.14 -25.94 -5.99
C ASN A 666 -21.25 -27.17 -6.09
N ILE A 667 -21.60 -28.00 -7.07
CA ILE A 667 -20.77 -29.08 -7.60
C ILE A 667 -20.89 -29.14 -9.12
N LEU A 668 -19.91 -29.75 -9.77
CA LEU A 668 -20.06 -30.31 -11.10
C LEU A 668 -20.05 -31.84 -11.01
N THR A 669 -20.98 -32.51 -11.68
CA THR A 669 -21.08 -33.98 -11.64
C THR A 669 -21.59 -34.57 -12.95
N ASP A 670 -21.30 -35.87 -13.11
CA ASP A 670 -21.90 -36.73 -14.13
C ASP A 670 -22.81 -37.80 -13.51
N ASN A 671 -22.87 -37.91 -12.17
CA ASN A 671 -23.64 -38.93 -11.46
C ASN A 671 -25.07 -38.42 -11.21
N THR A 672 -25.89 -38.50 -12.25
CA THR A 672 -27.29 -37.99 -12.21
C THR A 672 -28.19 -38.83 -11.32
N GLN A 673 -27.90 -40.12 -11.10
CA GLN A 673 -28.73 -40.99 -10.26
C GLN A 673 -28.64 -40.57 -8.78
N GLU A 674 -27.43 -40.50 -8.24
CA GLU A 674 -27.23 -40.14 -6.83
C GLU A 674 -27.60 -38.68 -6.58
N LEU A 675 -27.35 -37.79 -7.55
CA LEU A 675 -27.81 -36.40 -7.50
C LEU A 675 -29.32 -36.31 -7.24
N VAL A 676 -30.14 -37.02 -8.02
CA VAL A 676 -31.60 -36.98 -7.88
C VAL A 676 -32.06 -37.58 -6.56
N SER A 677 -31.42 -38.66 -6.11
CA SER A 677 -31.66 -39.27 -4.78
C SER A 677 -31.45 -38.26 -3.65
N ILE A 678 -30.31 -37.55 -3.67
CA ILE A 678 -29.97 -36.55 -2.67
C ILE A 678 -30.94 -35.37 -2.71
N LEU A 679 -31.21 -34.81 -3.90
CA LEU A 679 -32.14 -33.68 -4.06
C LEU A 679 -33.56 -34.03 -3.57
N SER A 680 -34.04 -35.23 -3.86
CA SER A 680 -35.35 -35.72 -3.42
C SER A 680 -35.50 -35.61 -1.89
N ARG A 681 -34.51 -36.14 -1.16
CA ARG A 681 -34.50 -36.16 0.30
C ARG A 681 -34.40 -34.76 0.89
N TYR A 682 -33.46 -33.94 0.42
CA TYR A 682 -33.18 -32.64 1.04
C TYR A 682 -34.16 -31.54 0.66
N LEU A 683 -34.66 -31.50 -0.58
CA LEU A 683 -35.61 -30.45 -1.00
C LEU A 683 -37.03 -30.69 -0.44
N SER A 684 -37.39 -31.94 -0.13
CA SER A 684 -38.67 -32.25 0.53
C SER A 684 -38.70 -31.71 1.97
N ASP A 685 -37.56 -31.75 2.66
CA ASP A 685 -37.38 -31.26 4.04
C ASP A 685 -36.72 -29.87 4.11
N ALA A 686 -36.77 -29.09 3.03
CA ALA A 686 -36.17 -27.75 2.99
C ALA A 686 -36.81 -26.83 4.04
N PRO A 687 -36.01 -26.15 4.90
CA PRO A 687 -36.54 -25.25 5.93
C PRO A 687 -37.32 -24.07 5.35
N SER A 688 -36.90 -23.59 4.18
CA SER A 688 -37.54 -22.51 3.45
C SER A 688 -38.08 -22.98 2.10
N ARG A 689 -39.27 -22.50 1.75
CA ARG A 689 -39.89 -22.69 0.43
C ARG A 689 -39.23 -21.86 -0.67
N GLY A 690 -38.37 -20.90 -0.31
CA GLY A 690 -37.59 -20.10 -1.25
C GLY A 690 -36.33 -20.81 -1.77
N ALA A 691 -35.97 -21.99 -1.25
CA ALA A 691 -34.82 -22.73 -1.74
C ALA A 691 -34.99 -23.10 -3.23
N LEU A 692 -33.89 -23.06 -3.99
CA LEU A 692 -33.91 -23.35 -5.43
C LEU A 692 -32.60 -24.00 -5.86
N THR A 693 -32.68 -25.18 -6.47
CA THR A 693 -31.55 -25.83 -7.15
C THR A 693 -31.65 -25.58 -8.65
N THR A 694 -30.58 -25.07 -9.24
CA THR A 694 -30.41 -24.94 -10.69
C THR A 694 -29.39 -25.95 -11.19
N ILE A 695 -29.72 -26.61 -12.30
CA ILE A 695 -28.89 -27.61 -12.97
C ILE A 695 -28.69 -27.17 -14.41
N PHE A 696 -27.47 -26.81 -14.79
CA PHE A 696 -27.12 -26.43 -16.16
C PHE A 696 -26.49 -27.60 -16.89
N TRP A 697 -27.00 -27.90 -18.08
CA TRP A 697 -26.31 -28.78 -19.01
C TRP A 697 -25.12 -28.05 -19.64
N ARG A 698 -23.93 -28.63 -19.49
CA ARG A 698 -22.67 -28.13 -20.06
C ARG A 698 -22.10 -29.05 -21.13
N GLY A 699 -22.48 -30.32 -21.11
CA GLY A 699 -21.92 -31.36 -21.98
C GLY A 699 -20.45 -31.64 -21.66
N VAL A 700 -19.77 -32.35 -22.57
CA VAL A 700 -18.34 -32.65 -22.44
C VAL A 700 -17.55 -31.48 -23.01
N THR A 701 -16.83 -30.77 -22.14
CA THR A 701 -16.05 -29.58 -22.50
C THR A 701 -14.56 -29.79 -22.26
N THR A 702 -13.73 -29.38 -23.22
CA THR A 702 -12.28 -29.24 -23.04
C THR A 702 -11.90 -27.76 -23.12
N TYR A 703 -10.97 -27.35 -22.28
CA TYR A 703 -10.56 -25.94 -22.17
C TYR A 703 -9.06 -25.77 -22.37
N PRO A 704 -8.61 -24.59 -22.83
CA PRO A 704 -7.21 -24.20 -22.78
C PRO A 704 -6.64 -24.29 -21.36
N GLN A 705 -5.31 -24.46 -21.27
CA GLN A 705 -4.61 -24.47 -19.99
C GLN A 705 -4.78 -23.14 -19.26
N ALA A 706 -5.29 -23.19 -18.03
CA ALA A 706 -5.55 -22.05 -17.16
C ALA A 706 -5.64 -22.51 -15.69
N ALA A 707 -5.68 -21.59 -14.73
CA ALA A 707 -5.90 -21.93 -13.32
C ALA A 707 -7.27 -22.61 -13.11
N PHE A 708 -8.27 -22.26 -13.92
CA PHE A 708 -9.59 -22.87 -13.92
C PHE A 708 -9.54 -24.41 -14.05
N SER A 709 -10.22 -25.14 -13.16
CA SER A 709 -10.20 -26.61 -13.14
C SER A 709 -11.59 -27.27 -13.10
N ALA A 710 -12.67 -26.48 -13.08
CA ALA A 710 -14.02 -27.03 -12.98
C ALA A 710 -14.42 -27.77 -14.28
N HIS A 711 -14.82 -29.03 -14.12
CA HIS A 711 -15.26 -29.95 -15.18
C HIS A 711 -16.37 -30.88 -14.68
N GLY A 712 -17.20 -31.35 -15.61
CA GLY A 712 -18.40 -32.16 -15.38
C GLY A 712 -19.54 -31.71 -16.29
N LYS A 713 -20.42 -32.65 -16.65
CA LYS A 713 -21.52 -32.41 -17.61
C LYS A 713 -22.63 -31.54 -17.05
N PHE A 714 -22.90 -31.66 -15.75
CA PHE A 714 -23.92 -30.88 -15.07
C PHE A 714 -23.28 -29.98 -14.03
N PHE A 715 -23.58 -28.69 -14.09
CA PHE A 715 -23.32 -27.76 -13.00
C PHE A 715 -24.58 -27.67 -12.13
N VAL A 716 -24.44 -27.97 -10.84
CA VAL A 716 -25.55 -27.97 -9.87
C VAL A 716 -25.23 -26.96 -8.79
N SER A 717 -26.08 -25.94 -8.67
CA SER A 717 -26.00 -24.92 -7.63
C SER A 717 -27.33 -24.82 -6.91
N THR A 718 -27.30 -24.69 -5.58
CA THR A 718 -28.51 -24.50 -4.79
C THR A 718 -28.40 -23.24 -3.97
N TYR A 719 -29.43 -22.41 -4.09
CA TYR A 719 -29.61 -21.18 -3.35
C TYR A 719 -30.61 -21.46 -2.22
N ALA A 720 -30.13 -21.53 -0.98
CA ALA A 720 -31.00 -21.51 0.19
C ALA A 720 -31.42 -20.06 0.43
N GLN A 721 -32.72 -19.75 0.48
CA GLN A 721 -33.21 -18.37 0.57
C GLN A 721 -34.25 -18.23 1.69
N TRP A 722 -34.16 -17.20 2.52
CA TRP A 722 -35.11 -16.93 3.62
C TRP A 722 -35.07 -15.44 4.03
N ASP A 723 -36.03 -14.98 4.83
CA ASP A 723 -36.13 -13.56 5.22
C ASP A 723 -35.80 -13.28 6.69
N ASP A 724 -36.13 -14.19 7.60
CA ASP A 724 -35.97 -13.99 9.05
C ASP A 724 -34.56 -14.41 9.51
N ALA A 725 -33.81 -13.49 10.13
CA ALA A 725 -32.45 -13.75 10.60
C ALA A 725 -32.36 -14.91 11.61
N LYS A 726 -33.45 -15.23 12.33
CA LYS A 726 -33.47 -16.38 13.26
C LYS A 726 -33.29 -17.72 12.53
N ASP A 727 -33.56 -17.76 11.22
CA ASP A 727 -33.52 -18.98 10.40
C ASP A 727 -32.17 -19.14 9.67
N ASP A 728 -31.18 -18.28 9.93
CA ASP A 728 -29.85 -18.35 9.31
C ASP A 728 -29.19 -19.71 9.53
N SER A 729 -29.07 -20.14 10.79
CA SER A 729 -28.37 -21.37 11.14
C SER A 729 -29.08 -22.60 10.55
N VAL A 730 -30.42 -22.66 10.58
CA VAL A 730 -31.15 -23.83 10.06
C VAL A 730 -30.99 -23.98 8.55
N ASN A 731 -31.04 -22.86 7.79
CA ASN A 731 -30.83 -22.89 6.34
C ASN A 731 -29.36 -23.18 5.98
N LYS A 732 -28.41 -22.58 6.71
CA LYS A 732 -26.96 -22.84 6.57
C LYS A 732 -26.64 -24.33 6.72
N TYR A 733 -27.06 -24.94 7.82
CA TYR A 733 -26.77 -26.35 8.10
C TYR A 733 -27.55 -27.31 7.20
N TRP A 734 -28.76 -26.95 6.77
CA TRP A 734 -29.48 -27.73 5.76
C TRP A 734 -28.69 -27.78 4.45
N LEU A 735 -28.29 -26.62 3.92
CA LEU A 735 -27.53 -26.54 2.67
C LEU A 735 -26.19 -27.28 2.79
N LYS A 736 -25.45 -27.04 3.88
CA LYS A 736 -24.16 -27.67 4.12
C LYS A 736 -24.26 -29.20 4.14
N ARG A 737 -25.24 -29.78 4.84
CA ARG A 737 -25.41 -31.24 4.88
C ARG A 737 -25.75 -31.82 3.52
N MET A 738 -26.64 -31.17 2.77
CA MET A 738 -26.95 -31.59 1.41
C MET A 738 -25.69 -31.60 0.55
N TYR A 739 -24.88 -30.53 0.62
CA TYR A 739 -23.67 -30.44 -0.16
C TYR A 739 -22.56 -31.35 0.32
N ASP A 740 -22.45 -31.66 1.62
CA ASP A 740 -21.48 -32.65 2.11
C ASP A 740 -21.70 -34.01 1.42
N GLU A 741 -22.95 -34.41 1.17
CA GLU A 741 -23.25 -35.62 0.38
C GLU A 741 -23.02 -35.43 -1.12
N LEU A 742 -23.40 -34.27 -1.68
CA LEU A 742 -23.16 -33.97 -3.10
C LEU A 742 -21.65 -33.89 -3.43
N GLN A 743 -20.82 -33.44 -2.49
CA GLN A 743 -19.37 -33.36 -2.68
C GLN A 743 -18.75 -34.74 -2.93
N GLU A 744 -19.31 -35.82 -2.40
CA GLU A 744 -18.82 -37.20 -2.61
C GLU A 744 -19.03 -37.70 -4.05
N ILE A 745 -20.02 -37.15 -4.76
CA ILE A 745 -20.30 -37.47 -6.17
C ILE A 745 -19.79 -36.41 -7.14
N ALA A 746 -19.14 -35.36 -6.64
CA ALA A 746 -18.66 -34.26 -7.46
C ALA A 746 -17.39 -34.64 -8.23
N ARG A 747 -17.38 -34.35 -9.53
CA ARG A 747 -16.17 -34.33 -10.35
C ARG A 747 -15.26 -33.17 -9.98
N SER A 748 -15.86 -31.99 -9.76
CA SER A 748 -15.15 -30.77 -9.39
C SER A 748 -16.11 -29.74 -8.77
N ARG A 749 -15.58 -28.56 -8.42
CA ARG A 749 -16.34 -27.43 -7.87
C ARG A 749 -15.96 -26.15 -8.59
N TYR A 750 -16.91 -25.23 -8.73
CA TYR A 750 -16.69 -23.93 -9.34
C TYR A 750 -16.54 -22.86 -8.27
N ILE A 751 -15.36 -22.22 -8.22
CA ILE A 751 -14.96 -21.34 -7.11
C ILE A 751 -15.88 -20.13 -6.88
N ASN A 752 -16.52 -19.59 -7.92
CA ASN A 752 -17.36 -18.39 -7.80
C ASN A 752 -18.71 -18.64 -7.12
N GLU A 753 -19.15 -19.89 -7.02
CA GLU A 753 -20.38 -20.27 -6.30
C GLU A 753 -20.10 -21.31 -5.20
N TYR A 754 -18.84 -21.52 -4.84
CA TYR A 754 -18.48 -22.46 -3.78
C TYR A 754 -18.69 -21.82 -2.42
N ASP A 755 -19.12 -22.59 -1.43
CA ASP A 755 -19.29 -22.08 -0.08
C ASP A 755 -17.94 -21.83 0.61
N LEU A 756 -17.45 -20.61 0.46
CA LEU A 756 -16.21 -20.14 1.08
C LEU A 756 -16.34 -19.90 2.59
N GLU A 757 -17.56 -19.81 3.12
CA GLU A 757 -17.81 -19.49 4.53
C GLU A 757 -17.80 -20.73 5.42
N THR A 758 -18.44 -21.81 4.98
CA THR A 758 -18.57 -23.05 5.78
C THR A 758 -17.54 -24.12 5.42
N ARG A 759 -16.77 -23.88 4.37
CA ARG A 759 -15.70 -24.77 3.88
C ARG A 759 -14.35 -24.05 3.83
N VAL A 760 -14.08 -23.24 4.86
CA VAL A 760 -12.80 -22.53 5.04
C VAL A 760 -11.64 -23.54 5.00
N GLY A 761 -10.57 -23.19 4.28
CA GLY A 761 -9.41 -24.07 4.08
C GLY A 761 -9.60 -25.17 3.04
N GLU A 762 -10.80 -25.34 2.47
CA GLU A 762 -11.07 -26.34 1.43
C GLU A 762 -11.08 -25.77 0.00
N THR A 763 -10.69 -24.52 -0.20
CA THR A 763 -10.69 -23.86 -1.53
C THR A 763 -9.83 -24.59 -2.55
N SER A 764 -8.78 -25.28 -2.11
CA SER A 764 -7.94 -26.15 -2.95
C SER A 764 -8.74 -27.23 -3.68
N LYS A 765 -9.89 -27.68 -3.14
CA LYS A 765 -10.78 -28.67 -3.79
C LYS A 765 -11.46 -28.13 -5.06
N CYS A 766 -11.46 -26.82 -5.29
CA CYS A 766 -11.96 -26.21 -6.53
C CYS A 766 -10.95 -26.30 -7.69
N PHE A 767 -9.71 -26.70 -7.39
CA PHE A 767 -8.60 -26.73 -8.34
C PHE A 767 -8.10 -28.17 -8.53
N ALA A 768 -7.58 -28.47 -9.72
CA ALA A 768 -6.74 -29.65 -9.90
C ALA A 768 -5.48 -29.50 -9.02
N ALA A 769 -4.97 -30.59 -8.45
CA ALA A 769 -3.83 -30.53 -7.53
C ALA A 769 -2.62 -29.79 -8.12
N GLU A 770 -2.26 -30.08 -9.38
CA GLU A 770 -1.16 -29.44 -10.10
C GLU A 770 -1.41 -27.93 -10.31
N ASN A 771 -2.66 -27.54 -10.62
CA ASN A 771 -3.04 -26.13 -10.78
C ASN A 771 -2.96 -25.40 -9.45
N TRP A 772 -3.41 -26.03 -8.36
CA TRP A 772 -3.33 -25.45 -7.02
C TRP A 772 -1.88 -25.21 -6.61
N GLU A 773 -1.01 -26.21 -6.76
CA GLU A 773 0.42 -26.07 -6.47
C GLU A 773 1.08 -24.97 -7.30
N ARG A 774 0.75 -24.88 -8.59
CA ARG A 774 1.25 -23.80 -9.46
C ARG A 774 0.76 -22.43 -8.98
N LEU A 775 -0.51 -22.30 -8.61
CA LEU A 775 -1.07 -21.04 -8.11
C LEU A 775 -0.38 -20.58 -6.82
N GLN A 776 -0.15 -21.51 -5.88
CA GLN A 776 0.58 -21.22 -4.63
C GLN A 776 2.03 -20.79 -4.89
N ARG A 777 2.71 -21.44 -5.84
CA ARG A 777 4.07 -21.06 -6.23
C ARG A 777 4.12 -19.65 -6.82
N LEU A 778 3.20 -19.33 -7.74
CA LEU A 778 3.12 -18.00 -8.33
C LEU A 778 2.78 -16.94 -7.29
N ARG A 779 1.92 -17.26 -6.31
CA ARG A 779 1.67 -16.34 -5.19
C ARG A 779 2.95 -15.99 -4.44
N LEU A 780 3.75 -16.99 -4.05
CA LEU A 780 5.02 -16.76 -3.35
C LEU A 780 6.03 -15.95 -4.18
N GLU A 781 5.96 -16.07 -5.51
CA GLU A 781 6.84 -15.34 -6.43
C GLU A 781 6.41 -13.87 -6.61
N TYR A 782 5.12 -13.62 -6.81
CA TYR A 782 4.59 -12.30 -7.16
C TYR A 782 4.04 -11.50 -5.97
N ASP A 783 3.81 -12.15 -4.84
CA ASP A 783 3.35 -11.56 -3.58
C ASP A 783 4.07 -12.18 -2.36
N PRO A 784 5.41 -12.09 -2.28
CA PRO A 784 6.20 -12.69 -1.19
C PRO A 784 5.94 -12.03 0.18
N ASP A 785 5.46 -10.79 0.17
CA ASP A 785 5.20 -10.00 1.38
C ASP A 785 3.76 -10.19 1.90
N GLY A 786 2.92 -10.96 1.19
CA GLY A 786 1.52 -11.20 1.57
C GLY A 786 0.65 -9.95 1.51
N VAL A 787 0.87 -9.07 0.52
CA VAL A 787 0.10 -7.84 0.34
C VAL A 787 -1.37 -8.15 0.04
N PHE A 788 -1.68 -9.22 -0.70
CA PHE A 788 -3.06 -9.60 -0.96
C PHE A 788 -3.51 -10.71 -0.02
N VAL A 789 -4.72 -10.55 0.53
CA VAL A 789 -5.33 -11.52 1.45
C VAL A 789 -5.42 -12.92 0.87
N ASP A 790 -5.14 -13.95 1.68
CA ASP A 790 -5.43 -15.33 1.29
C ASP A 790 -6.86 -15.71 1.67
N VAL A 791 -7.65 -16.10 0.67
CA VAL A 791 -9.02 -16.59 0.88
C VAL A 791 -9.04 -17.84 1.77
N GLN A 792 -7.96 -18.62 1.84
CA GLN A 792 -7.84 -19.75 2.77
C GLN A 792 -7.92 -19.33 4.25
N GLN A 793 -7.53 -18.09 4.55
CA GLN A 793 -7.55 -17.52 5.90
C GLN A 793 -8.88 -16.80 6.19
N LEU A 794 -9.96 -17.11 5.48
CA LEU A 794 -11.26 -16.48 5.73
C LEU A 794 -11.78 -16.90 7.10
N GLU A 795 -11.90 -15.93 8.00
CA GLU A 795 -12.50 -16.17 9.31
C GLU A 795 -13.97 -16.56 9.16
N GLU A 796 -14.36 -17.64 9.83
CA GLU A 796 -15.75 -18.07 9.91
C GLU A 796 -16.60 -16.99 10.59
N HIS A 797 -17.86 -16.90 10.16
CA HIS A 797 -18.85 -16.09 10.85
C HIS A 797 -19.01 -16.59 12.29
N GLY A 798 -18.56 -15.82 13.27
CA GLY A 798 -18.95 -16.01 14.65
C GLY A 798 -20.44 -15.67 14.78
N ASP A 799 -21.29 -16.67 14.94
CA ASP A 799 -22.65 -16.46 15.45
C ASP A 799 -22.54 -15.93 16.88
N GLN A 800 -22.34 -14.62 17.05
CA GLN A 800 -22.46 -13.99 18.35
C GLN A 800 -23.96 -13.85 18.67
N PRO A 801 -24.47 -14.53 19.71
CA PRO A 801 -25.83 -14.31 20.17
C PRO A 801 -25.92 -12.92 20.81
N GLY A 802 -26.58 -11.99 20.11
CA GLY A 802 -27.22 -10.79 20.67
C GLY A 802 -26.35 -9.86 21.51
N ALA A 803 -25.68 -8.89 20.87
CA ALA A 803 -25.33 -7.64 21.52
C ALA A 803 -26.52 -6.67 21.46
N ASN A 804 -27.57 -6.94 22.26
CA ASN A 804 -28.43 -5.89 22.78
C ASN A 804 -27.91 -5.54 24.16
N ASN A 805 -27.23 -4.39 24.25
CA ASN A 805 -27.22 -3.50 25.43
C ASN A 805 -26.81 -2.10 25.00
#